data_AF-A0A653ELC3-F1
#
_entry.id   AF-A0A653ELC3-F1
#
_cell.length_a   1.000
_cell.length_b   1.000
_cell.length_c   1.000
_cell.angle_alpha   90.00
_cell.angle_beta   90.00
_cell.angle_gamma   90.00
#
_symmetry.space_group_name_H-M   'P 1'
#
loop_
_entity.id
_entity.type
_entity.pdbx_description
1 polymer ?
#
loop_
_entity_poly.entity_id
_entity_poly.type
_entity_poly.pdbx_seq_one_letter_code
_entity_poly.pdbx_strand_id
1 'polypeptide(L)'
;MSFVVAAPEWIATTASDLAGIGSALTAANAAAALPTTAIVAAAEDEVSAAIAAVFGSHAQGYQALSAQMSAFHQQFVAGLTAGAGAYAATEAASTSPLGQLLGLINAPTQALLGRPLIGNGTNGADGTGAPGGPGGLLLGNGGNGGSGAPGQVGGAGGAAGLLGNGGIGGKGGDAVAGNGAAGGAGGAGGWLLGNGGTGGAGGAAAAGGVGGVGGVGGATGLIGSGGTGGFGGARAAGTTGGVGGAGGVGGVFGNGGFGGHGGAGDLTGGGGAGGVGGAASWFGSGGVGGAGGEGAPGGNGGAGPMLIGNGGNGGLGGAGAAGGNGGAGGTWFGDGGHGGQGGAAVAGILGGLPGQGGNGGNANWFGSGGNGGQGGTGLTGANGVNPPPSGTAGPGSSPLPASLTNAGTIGAHVIFNGMNGGPGDPGGAGQTGGTGGTGGATSVTNTNTGSITGVIDMTAGGGGNGGTAGAGGNGGAGGAGGDATVTNNGSITGAVNATGGAGGSGNTGSASGGDGGAGGMGGLGQTAGNGVAQGGAGGNGGAASVALGANGGNGGAGGMGGNGGHGGMFIGNGGAGGAGGTGGTGGIGAAGFAGGDGGAGGQGLNNGTGTATGGNGGLGGAGGVGGTGGTGGSGGVGGNGGAAGFIGIGGAGGTGGAGGFGGIGGIGGAGGDGGFGGAGTTTSTAATFGGTGNNGALGGNGGTGGAGGAGGSSGGSGGAGGVIGWAGANGGTGAGGTGGNGGQGGAGGNGGNGGNASTGGTVGQGGNLALGGQGGTGGAAGGPGGNSGFTGNLGVPGSNGLPGTIV
;
A
#
# COMPACT_ATOMS: atom_id res chain seq x y z
N MET A 1 30.51 30.65 -41.24
CA MET A 1 31.01 30.84 -39.86
C MET A 1 30.04 30.14 -38.94
N SER A 2 30.52 29.19 -38.11
CA SER A 2 29.68 28.48 -37.15
C SER A 2 29.18 29.44 -36.09
N PHE A 3 27.86 29.46 -35.83
CA PHE A 3 27.30 30.24 -34.72
C PHE A 3 27.80 29.65 -33.41
N VAL A 4 28.54 30.44 -32.64
CA VAL A 4 28.88 30.15 -31.25
C VAL A 4 27.74 30.72 -30.40
N VAL A 5 27.03 29.86 -29.68
CA VAL A 5 26.05 30.25 -28.66
C VAL A 5 26.77 30.28 -27.33
N ALA A 6 26.87 31.46 -26.71
CA ALA A 6 27.38 31.63 -25.36
C ALA A 6 26.24 32.12 -24.46
N ALA A 7 26.15 31.61 -23.23
CA ALA A 7 25.16 32.01 -22.23
C ALA A 7 25.90 32.56 -20.99
N PRO A 8 26.26 33.86 -20.98
CA PRO A 8 27.17 34.45 -20.00
C PRO A 8 26.71 34.35 -18.54
N GLU A 9 25.39 34.31 -18.32
CA GLU A 9 24.75 34.17 -17.03
C GLU A 9 25.05 32.81 -16.38
N TRP A 10 25.01 31.73 -17.16
CA TRP A 10 25.35 30.38 -16.67
C TRP A 10 26.84 30.25 -16.35
N ILE A 11 27.69 30.93 -17.11
CA ILE A 11 29.15 30.94 -16.92
C ILE A 11 29.52 31.74 -15.66
N ALA A 12 28.85 32.86 -15.40
CA ALA A 12 29.06 33.68 -14.19
C ALA A 12 28.60 32.95 -12.92
N THR A 13 27.44 32.29 -12.94
CA THR A 13 26.98 31.45 -11.82
C THR A 13 27.96 30.31 -11.56
N THR A 14 28.40 29.61 -12.61
CA THR A 14 29.38 28.53 -12.50
C THR A 14 30.71 29.03 -11.90
N ALA A 15 31.18 30.22 -12.27
CA ALA A 15 32.38 30.82 -11.68
C ALA A 15 32.22 31.14 -10.19
N SER A 16 31.03 31.60 -9.76
CA SER A 16 30.71 31.84 -8.35
C SER A 16 30.66 30.53 -7.55
N ASP A 17 30.07 29.48 -8.11
CA ASP A 17 30.02 28.15 -7.48
C ASP A 17 31.43 27.56 -7.34
N LEU A 18 32.24 27.65 -8.40
CA LEU A 18 33.65 27.26 -8.38
C LEU A 18 34.44 28.06 -7.32
N ALA A 19 34.18 29.36 -7.16
CA ALA A 19 34.81 30.16 -6.10
C ALA A 19 34.41 29.67 -4.70
N GLY A 20 33.13 29.33 -4.50
CA GLY A 20 32.62 28.73 -3.27
C GLY A 20 33.30 27.39 -2.94
N ILE A 21 33.42 26.50 -3.93
CA ILE A 21 34.16 25.23 -3.80
C ILE A 21 35.63 25.48 -3.44
N GLY A 22 36.28 26.44 -4.10
CA GLY A 22 37.68 26.81 -3.81
C GLY A 22 37.88 27.35 -2.39
N SER A 23 36.94 28.16 -1.88
CA SER A 23 36.94 28.66 -0.51
C SER A 23 36.77 27.53 0.50
N ALA A 24 35.79 26.64 0.27
CA ALA A 24 35.54 25.48 1.13
C ALA A 24 36.74 24.54 1.18
N LEU A 25 37.36 24.25 0.03
CA LEU A 25 38.54 23.38 -0.06
C LEU A 25 39.75 24.01 0.64
N THR A 26 39.95 25.32 0.49
CA THR A 26 41.04 26.04 1.18
C THR A 26 40.83 26.03 2.70
N ALA A 27 39.60 26.25 3.17
CA ALA A 27 39.26 26.19 4.59
C ALA A 27 39.42 24.78 5.17
N ALA A 28 39.00 23.75 4.44
CA ALA A 28 39.15 22.35 4.84
C ALA A 28 40.63 21.93 4.90
N ASN A 29 41.43 22.26 3.89
CA ASN A 29 42.86 21.97 3.88
C ASN A 29 43.61 22.69 5.00
N ALA A 30 43.23 23.93 5.32
CA ALA A 30 43.78 24.67 6.45
C ALA A 30 43.40 24.05 7.81
N ALA A 31 42.14 23.65 7.99
CA ALA A 31 41.69 22.99 9.21
C ALA A 31 42.36 21.63 9.44
N ALA A 32 42.63 20.89 8.36
CA ALA A 32 43.29 19.59 8.41
C ALA A 32 44.82 19.67 8.59
N ALA A 33 45.42 20.85 8.42
CA ALA A 33 46.87 21.01 8.41
C ALA A 33 47.53 20.59 9.74
N LEU A 34 47.07 21.16 10.87
CA LEU A 34 47.62 20.83 12.19
C LEU A 34 47.41 19.35 12.60
N PRO A 35 46.20 18.78 12.55
CA PRO A 35 45.97 17.41 13.01
C PRO A 35 46.68 16.35 12.14
N THR A 36 47.04 16.66 10.90
CA THR A 36 47.73 15.70 10.00
C THR A 36 49.25 15.86 9.98
N THR A 37 49.77 17.07 10.22
CA THR A 37 51.22 17.34 10.25
C THR A 37 51.85 17.11 11.63
N ALA A 38 51.05 17.14 12.70
CA ALA A 38 51.50 16.99 14.09
C ALA A 38 51.13 15.62 14.70
N ILE A 39 51.20 14.55 13.90
CA ILE A 39 50.95 13.18 14.39
C ILE A 39 52.08 12.78 15.34
N VAL A 40 51.72 12.35 16.54
CA VAL A 40 52.65 11.90 17.58
C VAL A 40 52.86 10.38 17.44
N ALA A 41 54.08 9.91 17.74
CA ALA A 41 54.38 8.48 17.78
C ALA A 41 53.46 7.76 18.79
N ALA A 42 52.93 6.60 18.41
CA ALA A 42 52.01 5.83 19.26
C ALA A 42 52.69 5.21 20.50
N ALA A 43 54.01 4.98 20.43
CA ALA A 43 54.87 4.54 21.51
C ALA A 43 56.29 5.12 21.33
N GLU A 44 57.14 4.98 22.35
CA GLU A 44 58.52 5.54 22.37
C GLU A 44 59.52 4.75 21.50
N ASP A 45 59.05 3.82 20.67
CA ASP A 45 59.89 3.04 19.78
C ASP A 45 60.16 3.74 18.45
N GLU A 46 61.28 3.39 17.83
CA GLU A 46 61.75 4.00 16.59
C GLU A 46 60.83 3.71 15.39
N VAL A 47 60.04 2.63 15.41
CA VAL A 47 59.08 2.31 14.35
C VAL A 47 57.89 3.27 14.43
N SER A 48 57.35 3.50 15.64
CA SER A 48 56.29 4.48 15.89
C SER A 48 56.73 5.91 15.54
N ALA A 49 57.97 6.29 15.86
CA ALA A 49 58.54 7.59 15.50
C ALA A 49 58.75 7.74 13.98
N ALA A 50 59.26 6.72 13.31
CA ALA A 50 59.45 6.72 11.86
C ALA A 50 58.11 6.79 11.10
N ILE A 51 57.10 6.05 11.56
CA ILE A 51 55.74 6.09 10.99
C ILE A 51 55.13 7.48 11.15
N ALA A 52 55.21 8.09 12.34
CA ALA A 52 54.74 9.45 12.56
C ALA A 52 55.45 10.48 11.67
N ALA A 53 56.77 10.34 11.47
CA ALA A 53 57.55 11.21 10.58
C ALA A 53 57.18 11.04 9.09
N VAL A 54 56.91 9.81 8.63
CA VAL A 54 56.43 9.56 7.26
C VAL A 54 55.08 10.23 7.04
N PHE A 55 54.13 10.09 7.96
CA PHE A 55 52.83 10.74 7.83
C PHE A 55 52.93 12.28 7.92
N GLY A 56 53.78 12.81 8.79
CA GLY A 56 54.03 14.25 8.91
C GLY A 56 54.63 14.85 7.63
N SER A 57 55.63 14.19 7.03
CA SER A 57 56.22 14.64 5.76
C SER A 57 55.27 14.50 4.56
N HIS A 58 54.45 13.44 4.52
CA HIS A 58 53.41 13.27 3.51
C HIS A 58 52.35 14.38 3.61
N ALA A 59 51.91 14.71 4.83
CA ALA A 59 50.96 15.79 5.07
C ALA A 59 51.53 17.15 4.62
N GLN A 60 52.81 17.44 4.88
CA GLN A 60 53.46 18.66 4.39
C GLN A 60 53.53 18.72 2.85
N GLY A 61 53.84 17.59 2.20
CA GLY A 61 53.80 17.50 0.73
C GLY A 61 52.41 17.76 0.15
N TYR A 62 51.36 17.22 0.79
CA TYR A 62 49.97 17.47 0.42
C TYR A 62 49.58 18.94 0.59
N GLN A 63 50.01 19.61 1.66
CA GLN A 63 49.72 21.04 1.89
C GLN A 63 50.36 21.93 0.82
N ALA A 64 51.60 21.64 0.39
CA ALA A 64 52.27 22.38 -0.67
C ALA A 64 51.57 22.21 -2.03
N LEU A 65 51.15 20.99 -2.37
CA LEU A 65 50.40 20.71 -3.60
C LEU A 65 49.02 21.38 -3.57
N SER A 66 48.33 21.34 -2.43
CA SER A 66 47.02 21.98 -2.24
C SER A 66 47.09 23.50 -2.43
N ALA A 67 48.18 24.14 -2.01
CA ALA A 67 48.41 25.56 -2.25
C ALA A 67 48.60 25.88 -3.75
N GLN A 68 49.35 25.07 -4.48
CA GLN A 68 49.53 25.22 -5.94
C GLN A 68 48.22 25.03 -6.70
N MET A 69 47.43 24.02 -6.32
CA MET A 69 46.12 23.77 -6.93
C MET A 69 45.12 24.90 -6.63
N SER A 70 45.16 25.48 -5.41
CA SER A 70 44.34 26.64 -5.05
C SER A 70 44.67 27.86 -5.93
N ALA A 71 45.95 28.12 -6.19
CA ALA A 71 46.36 29.20 -7.07
C ALA A 71 45.92 28.99 -8.53
N PHE A 72 46.04 27.76 -9.05
CA PHE A 72 45.51 27.41 -10.38
C PHE A 72 44.00 27.58 -10.45
N HIS A 73 43.27 27.08 -9.44
CA HIS A 73 41.82 27.19 -9.35
C HIS A 73 41.37 28.65 -9.33
N GLN A 74 42.06 29.51 -8.58
CA GLN A 74 41.81 30.96 -8.56
C GLN A 74 42.01 31.59 -9.94
N GLN A 75 43.08 31.23 -10.65
CA GLN A 75 43.34 31.72 -12.01
C GLN A 75 42.27 31.24 -13.01
N PHE A 76 41.82 29.99 -12.89
CA PHE A 76 40.75 29.43 -13.71
C PHE A 76 39.42 30.16 -13.48
N VAL A 77 39.03 30.38 -12.21
CA VAL A 77 37.82 31.14 -11.86
C VAL A 77 37.93 32.59 -12.33
N ALA A 78 39.10 33.22 -12.18
CA ALA A 78 39.35 34.57 -12.66
C ALA A 78 39.22 34.67 -14.19
N GLY A 79 39.77 33.69 -14.93
CA GLY A 79 39.65 33.61 -16.38
C GLY A 79 38.21 33.38 -16.85
N LEU A 80 37.45 32.53 -16.15
CA LEU A 80 36.04 32.26 -16.45
C LEU A 80 35.17 33.50 -16.20
N THR A 81 35.43 34.21 -15.09
CA THR A 81 34.76 35.46 -14.73
C THR A 81 35.07 36.55 -15.76
N ALA A 82 36.33 36.67 -16.19
CA ALA A 82 36.75 37.61 -17.22
C ALA A 82 36.12 37.29 -18.60
N GLY A 83 36.03 36.00 -18.95
CA GLY A 83 35.35 35.54 -20.17
C GLY A 83 33.85 35.86 -20.17
N ALA A 84 33.15 35.55 -19.07
CA ALA A 84 31.75 35.93 -18.90
C ALA A 84 31.56 37.45 -18.97
N GLY A 85 32.44 38.21 -18.33
CA GLY A 85 32.47 39.67 -18.38
C GLY A 85 32.67 40.22 -19.79
N ALA A 86 33.51 39.59 -20.62
CA ALA A 86 33.74 40.03 -22.01
C ALA A 86 32.52 39.79 -22.92
N TYR A 87 31.84 38.64 -22.80
CA TYR A 87 30.61 38.37 -23.54
C TYR A 87 29.44 39.26 -23.05
N ALA A 88 29.28 39.41 -21.73
CA ALA A 88 28.28 40.31 -21.15
C ALA A 88 28.55 41.79 -21.50
N ALA A 89 29.81 42.22 -21.54
CA ALA A 89 30.17 43.57 -21.98
C ALA A 89 29.90 43.79 -23.47
N THR A 90 30.01 42.75 -24.30
CA THR A 90 29.67 42.81 -25.73
C THR A 90 28.15 42.88 -25.93
N GLU A 91 27.36 42.17 -25.14
CA GLU A 91 25.90 42.31 -25.10
C GLU A 91 25.47 43.68 -24.55
N ALA A 92 26.12 44.17 -23.49
CA ALA A 92 25.89 45.51 -22.93
C ALA A 92 26.27 46.62 -23.91
N ALA A 93 27.36 46.46 -24.66
CA ALA A 93 27.77 47.40 -25.71
C ALA A 93 26.79 47.39 -26.90
N SER A 94 26.24 46.22 -27.25
CA SER A 94 25.24 46.06 -28.31
C SER A 94 23.86 46.60 -27.93
N THR A 95 23.56 46.69 -26.63
CA THR A 95 22.31 47.26 -26.09
C THR A 95 22.42 48.73 -25.68
N SER A 96 23.64 49.25 -25.47
CA SER A 96 23.90 50.63 -25.03
C SER A 96 23.26 51.73 -25.91
N PRO A 97 23.34 51.68 -27.26
CA PRO A 97 22.68 52.68 -28.11
C PRO A 97 21.15 52.65 -28.01
N LEU A 98 20.55 51.45 -27.90
CA LEU A 98 19.11 51.25 -27.75
C LEU A 98 18.61 51.64 -26.36
N GLY A 99 19.41 51.38 -25.31
CA GLY A 99 19.12 51.78 -23.94
C GLY A 99 19.15 53.29 -23.73
N GLN A 100 20.08 53.99 -24.38
CA GLN A 100 20.11 55.46 -24.38
C GLN A 100 18.90 56.07 -25.09
N LEU A 101 18.52 55.51 -26.24
CA LEU A 101 17.31 55.94 -26.97
C LEU A 101 16.04 55.69 -26.16
N LEU A 102 15.93 54.52 -25.51
CA LEU A 102 14.79 54.19 -24.66
C LEU A 102 14.73 55.11 -23.43
N GLY A 103 15.88 55.42 -22.83
CA GLY A 103 16.01 56.41 -21.76
C GLY A 103 15.55 57.80 -22.19
N LEU A 104 15.95 58.25 -23.39
CA LEU A 104 15.55 59.55 -23.95
C LEU A 104 14.04 59.61 -24.24
N ILE A 105 13.48 58.54 -24.82
CA ILE A 105 12.04 58.44 -25.10
C ILE A 105 11.22 58.42 -23.79
N ASN A 106 11.74 57.77 -22.75
CA ASN A 106 11.05 57.64 -21.47
C ASN A 106 11.23 58.84 -20.54
N ALA A 107 12.29 59.63 -20.70
CA ALA A 107 12.62 60.72 -19.77
C ALA A 107 11.47 61.71 -19.53
N PRO A 108 10.71 62.16 -20.56
CA PRO A 108 9.58 63.08 -20.34
C PRO A 108 8.47 62.47 -19.48
N THR A 109 8.10 61.21 -19.71
CA THR A 109 7.01 60.56 -18.97
C THR A 109 7.44 60.06 -17.60
N GLN A 110 8.70 59.64 -17.45
CA GLN A 110 9.29 59.34 -16.15
C GLN A 110 9.31 60.58 -15.26
N ALA A 111 9.65 61.75 -15.81
CA ALA A 111 9.63 63.01 -15.07
C ALA A 111 8.22 63.50 -14.74
N LEU A 112 7.25 63.37 -15.66
CA LEU A 112 5.92 63.94 -15.50
C LEU A 112 4.92 63.02 -14.79
N LEU A 113 5.02 61.70 -15.03
CA LEU A 113 4.03 60.71 -14.60
C LEU A 113 4.65 59.60 -13.73
N GLY A 114 5.96 59.68 -13.45
CA GLY A 114 6.68 58.69 -12.64
C GLY A 114 6.75 57.30 -13.28
N ARG A 115 6.49 57.19 -14.60
CA ARG A 115 6.40 55.91 -15.31
C ARG A 115 7.01 56.00 -16.72
N PRO A 116 7.67 54.92 -17.20
CA PRO A 116 8.21 54.90 -18.55
C PRO A 116 7.09 54.91 -19.58
N LEU A 117 7.34 55.46 -20.76
CA LEU A 117 6.42 55.38 -21.88
C LEU A 117 6.46 53.97 -22.48
N ILE A 118 7.67 53.43 -22.66
CA ILE A 118 7.94 52.10 -23.22
C ILE A 118 8.95 51.38 -22.32
N GLY A 119 8.68 50.12 -21.99
CA GLY A 119 9.58 49.28 -21.20
C GLY A 119 8.81 48.39 -20.24
N ASN A 120 9.38 47.22 -19.94
CA ASN A 120 8.78 46.33 -18.96
C ASN A 120 8.94 46.89 -17.54
N GLY A 121 8.03 46.50 -16.65
CA GLY A 121 8.15 46.78 -15.23
C GLY A 121 9.30 46.00 -14.61
N THR A 122 9.95 46.60 -13.62
CA THR A 122 11.02 45.95 -12.86
C THR A 122 10.45 44.79 -12.04
N ASN A 123 11.07 43.62 -12.07
CA ASN A 123 10.65 42.52 -11.22
C ASN A 123 10.91 42.85 -9.74
N GLY A 124 10.03 42.41 -8.86
CA GLY A 124 10.28 42.39 -7.43
C GLY A 124 11.45 41.46 -7.10
N ALA A 125 12.25 41.82 -6.10
CA ALA A 125 13.38 41.00 -5.68
C ALA A 125 12.89 39.68 -5.04
N ASP A 126 13.46 38.56 -5.46
CA ASP A 126 13.15 37.26 -4.88
C ASP A 126 13.50 37.17 -3.39
N GLY A 127 12.73 36.38 -2.65
CA GLY A 127 12.85 36.23 -1.20
C GLY A 127 12.44 37.47 -0.39
N THR A 128 11.86 38.52 -1.00
CA THR A 128 11.45 39.74 -0.28
C THR A 128 9.94 39.96 -0.25
N GLY A 129 9.18 39.23 -1.07
CA GLY A 129 7.77 39.51 -1.31
C GLY A 129 7.51 40.86 -1.99
N ALA A 130 8.55 41.50 -2.56
CA ALA A 130 8.40 42.80 -3.19
C ALA A 130 7.48 42.73 -4.42
N PRO A 131 6.57 43.70 -4.61
CA PRO A 131 5.72 43.74 -5.80
C PRO A 131 6.53 44.03 -7.06
N GLY A 132 6.08 43.49 -8.19
CA GLY A 132 6.56 43.85 -9.51
C GLY A 132 6.14 45.28 -9.87
N GLY A 133 7.07 46.04 -10.43
CA GLY A 133 6.83 47.38 -10.93
C GLY A 133 5.85 47.38 -12.11
N PRO A 134 5.11 48.48 -12.33
CA PRO A 134 4.23 48.60 -13.48
C PRO A 134 5.04 48.68 -14.78
N GLY A 135 4.50 48.12 -15.87
CA GLY A 135 5.00 48.31 -17.22
C GLY A 135 4.84 49.74 -17.72
N GLY A 136 5.50 50.05 -18.83
CA GLY A 136 5.41 51.34 -19.51
C GLY A 136 3.99 51.68 -19.94
N LEU A 137 3.68 52.97 -20.02
CA LEU A 137 2.33 53.48 -20.28
C LEU A 137 1.77 53.01 -21.63
N LEU A 138 2.59 52.91 -22.68
CA LEU A 138 2.17 52.48 -24.02
C LEU A 138 2.50 51.01 -24.31
N LEU A 139 3.74 50.61 -24.07
CA LEU A 139 4.21 49.26 -24.37
C LEU A 139 5.12 48.75 -23.27
N GLY A 140 4.76 47.63 -22.67
CA GLY A 140 5.57 46.97 -21.67
C GLY A 140 4.76 46.02 -20.82
N ASN A 141 5.33 44.85 -20.56
CA ASN A 141 4.77 43.92 -19.59
C ASN A 141 4.94 44.46 -18.18
N GLY A 142 4.06 44.10 -17.27
CA GLY A 142 4.30 44.32 -15.85
C GLY A 142 5.46 43.45 -15.34
N GLY A 143 6.18 43.93 -14.32
CA GLY A 143 7.23 43.15 -13.67
C GLY A 143 6.65 41.99 -12.86
N ASN A 144 7.37 40.88 -12.75
CA ASN A 144 6.98 39.78 -11.88
C ASN A 144 7.09 40.20 -10.41
N GLY A 145 6.19 39.73 -9.56
CA GLY A 145 6.32 39.86 -8.12
C GLY A 145 7.43 38.95 -7.59
N GLY A 146 8.22 39.46 -6.65
CA GLY A 146 9.27 38.68 -5.99
C GLY A 146 8.68 37.60 -5.09
N SER A 147 9.32 36.43 -5.04
CA SER A 147 8.98 35.39 -4.07
C SER A 147 9.08 35.88 -2.62
N GLY A 148 8.25 35.36 -1.72
CA GLY A 148 8.31 35.69 -0.29
C GLY A 148 9.47 34.98 0.43
N ALA A 149 10.11 35.66 1.38
CA ALA A 149 10.96 35.01 2.39
C ALA A 149 10.12 34.02 3.23
N PRO A 150 10.73 33.09 3.99
CA PRO A 150 9.97 32.14 4.79
C PRO A 150 8.89 32.80 5.65
N GLY A 151 7.63 32.33 5.53
CA GLY A 151 6.45 32.91 6.19
C GLY A 151 5.96 34.27 5.66
N GLN A 152 6.59 34.86 4.64
CA GLN A 152 6.15 36.10 3.99
C GLN A 152 5.37 35.84 2.72
N VAL A 153 4.38 36.68 2.44
CA VAL A 153 3.58 36.60 1.21
C VAL A 153 4.43 36.86 -0.04
N GLY A 154 4.03 36.24 -1.15
CA GLY A 154 4.61 36.55 -2.45
C GLY A 154 4.18 37.94 -2.93
N GLY A 155 5.06 38.64 -3.63
CA GLY A 155 4.77 39.96 -4.17
C GLY A 155 3.73 39.90 -5.29
N ALA A 156 2.88 40.92 -5.40
CA ALA A 156 1.96 41.02 -6.53
C ALA A 156 2.74 41.27 -7.84
N GLY A 157 2.26 40.72 -8.95
CA GLY A 157 2.75 41.08 -10.28
C GLY A 157 2.34 42.50 -10.66
N GLY A 158 3.22 43.20 -11.38
CA GLY A 158 2.97 44.54 -11.87
C GLY A 158 1.91 44.58 -12.97
N ALA A 159 1.15 45.65 -13.05
CA ALA A 159 0.22 45.86 -14.16
C ALA A 159 0.96 46.33 -15.43
N ALA A 160 0.51 45.91 -16.60
CA ALA A 160 0.91 46.51 -17.87
C ALA A 160 0.20 47.86 -18.11
N GLY A 161 0.67 48.62 -19.11
CA GLY A 161 0.04 49.88 -19.55
C GLY A 161 -1.05 49.66 -20.60
N LEU A 162 -0.89 50.25 -21.78
CA LEU A 162 -1.82 50.08 -22.90
C LEU A 162 -1.65 48.73 -23.60
N LEU A 163 -0.41 48.36 -23.94
CA LEU A 163 -0.03 47.09 -24.57
C LEU A 163 0.97 46.35 -23.68
N GLY A 164 0.71 45.09 -23.39
CA GLY A 164 1.61 44.22 -22.62
C GLY A 164 0.86 43.28 -21.70
N ASN A 165 1.53 42.22 -21.28
CA ASN A 165 0.97 41.25 -20.33
C ASN A 165 1.21 41.70 -18.90
N GLY A 166 0.30 41.37 -18.00
CA GLY A 166 0.51 41.56 -16.57
C GLY A 166 1.65 40.67 -16.06
N GLY A 167 2.37 41.15 -15.04
CA GLY A 167 3.44 40.39 -14.41
C GLY A 167 2.91 39.20 -13.61
N ILE A 168 3.70 38.15 -13.49
CA ILE A 168 3.35 36.97 -12.69
C ILE A 168 3.43 37.33 -11.19
N GLY A 169 2.49 36.86 -10.38
CA GLY A 169 2.57 36.98 -8.92
C GLY A 169 3.67 36.09 -8.32
N GLY A 170 4.38 36.57 -7.32
CA GLY A 170 5.44 35.84 -6.63
C GLY A 170 4.90 34.68 -5.80
N LYS A 171 5.69 33.60 -5.66
CA LYS A 171 5.34 32.49 -4.76
C LYS A 171 5.34 32.98 -3.30
N GLY A 172 4.38 32.52 -2.49
CA GLY A 172 4.41 32.69 -1.04
C GLY A 172 5.58 31.95 -0.40
N GLY A 173 6.18 32.54 0.61
CA GLY A 173 7.26 31.92 1.37
C GLY A 173 6.80 30.68 2.13
N ASP A 174 7.63 29.63 2.07
CA ASP A 174 7.40 28.41 2.84
C ASP A 174 7.55 28.71 4.34
N ALA A 175 6.73 28.08 5.17
CA ALA A 175 6.72 28.38 6.60
C ALA A 175 7.85 27.65 7.34
N VAL A 176 8.52 28.36 8.26
CA VAL A 176 9.42 27.76 9.26
C VAL A 176 8.64 27.27 10.48
N ALA A 177 7.49 27.91 10.77
CA ALA A 177 6.50 27.49 11.76
C ALA A 177 5.10 27.97 11.35
N GLY A 178 4.07 27.17 11.60
CA GLY A 178 2.68 27.51 11.26
C GLY A 178 2.35 27.43 9.77
N ASN A 179 1.46 28.31 9.31
CA ASN A 179 0.88 28.26 7.97
C ASN A 179 1.85 28.78 6.90
N GLY A 180 1.78 28.17 5.71
CA GLY A 180 2.45 28.69 4.52
C GLY A 180 1.90 30.05 4.13
N ALA A 181 2.74 30.93 3.59
CA ALA A 181 2.32 32.26 3.20
C ALA A 181 1.57 32.26 1.86
N ALA A 182 0.69 33.23 1.64
CA ALA A 182 -0.07 33.35 0.39
C ALA A 182 0.84 33.67 -0.81
N GLY A 183 0.48 33.14 -1.98
CA GLY A 183 1.03 33.59 -3.25
C GLY A 183 0.54 34.98 -3.63
N GLY A 184 1.37 35.73 -4.35
CA GLY A 184 1.05 37.06 -4.84
C GLY A 184 0.03 37.02 -5.97
N ALA A 185 -0.81 38.05 -6.08
CA ALA A 185 -1.73 38.18 -7.20
C ALA A 185 -0.97 38.41 -8.52
N GLY A 186 -1.50 37.91 -9.63
CA GLY A 186 -1.02 38.25 -10.97
C GLY A 186 -1.40 39.70 -11.33
N GLY A 187 -0.52 40.36 -12.07
CA GLY A 187 -0.71 41.74 -12.52
C GLY A 187 -1.78 41.86 -13.61
N ALA A 188 -2.40 43.02 -13.73
CA ALA A 188 -3.35 43.27 -14.81
C ALA A 188 -2.64 43.33 -16.19
N GLY A 189 -3.25 42.72 -17.20
CA GLY A 189 -2.88 42.87 -18.61
C GLY A 189 -3.15 44.28 -19.13
N GLY A 190 -2.62 44.57 -20.32
CA GLY A 190 -2.73 45.88 -20.94
C GLY A 190 -4.18 46.27 -21.20
N TRP A 191 -4.47 47.57 -21.15
CA TRP A 191 -5.83 48.06 -21.36
C TRP A 191 -6.35 47.74 -22.76
N LEU A 192 -5.51 47.80 -23.80
CA LEU A 192 -5.89 47.49 -25.18
C LEU A 192 -5.60 46.03 -25.54
N LEU A 193 -4.36 45.58 -25.33
CA LEU A 193 -3.92 44.24 -25.68
C LEU A 193 -2.95 43.68 -24.64
N GLY A 194 -3.27 42.50 -24.13
CA GLY A 194 -2.38 41.69 -23.32
C GLY A 194 -3.13 40.81 -22.33
N ASN A 195 -2.53 39.70 -21.93
CA ASN A 195 -3.13 38.80 -20.96
C ASN A 195 -2.86 39.28 -19.53
N GLY A 196 -3.75 38.93 -18.61
CA GLY A 196 -3.49 39.05 -17.19
C GLY A 196 -2.36 38.11 -16.75
N GLY A 197 -1.57 38.53 -15.78
CA GLY A 197 -0.49 37.72 -15.21
C GLY A 197 -1.04 36.56 -14.38
N THR A 198 -0.31 35.45 -14.30
CA THR A 198 -0.71 34.32 -13.45
C THR A 198 -0.53 34.67 -11.98
N GLY A 199 -1.40 34.16 -11.10
CA GLY A 199 -1.20 34.23 -9.66
C GLY A 199 -0.04 33.35 -9.20
N GLY A 200 0.66 33.78 -8.16
CA GLY A 200 1.75 33.03 -7.55
C GLY A 200 1.24 31.84 -6.73
N ALA A 201 2.02 30.77 -6.64
CA ALA A 201 1.65 29.65 -5.78
C ALA A 201 1.75 30.02 -4.29
N GLY A 202 0.92 29.39 -3.46
CA GLY A 202 1.06 29.46 -2.00
C GLY A 202 2.33 28.78 -1.50
N GLY A 203 2.88 29.27 -0.39
CA GLY A 203 4.00 28.66 0.31
C GLY A 203 3.60 27.37 1.03
N ALA A 204 4.54 26.45 1.20
CA ALA A 204 4.32 25.23 1.96
C ALA A 204 4.14 25.53 3.46
N ALA A 205 3.35 24.72 4.15
CA ALA A 205 3.18 24.82 5.61
C ALA A 205 4.33 24.15 6.37
N ALA A 206 4.53 24.55 7.63
CA ALA A 206 5.29 23.76 8.60
C ALA A 206 4.36 22.74 9.28
N ALA A 207 4.92 21.79 10.04
CA ALA A 207 4.14 20.77 10.75
C ALA A 207 3.02 21.41 11.61
N GLY A 208 1.79 20.91 11.47
CA GLY A 208 0.59 21.43 12.14
C GLY A 208 0.00 22.72 11.56
N GLY A 209 0.58 23.30 10.50
CA GLY A 209 0.03 24.46 9.78
C GLY A 209 -0.92 24.11 8.64
N VAL A 210 -1.36 25.13 7.89
CA VAL A 210 -2.11 25.00 6.62
C VAL A 210 -1.27 25.57 5.48
N GLY A 211 -1.28 24.92 4.31
CA GLY A 211 -0.60 25.42 3.12
C GLY A 211 -1.09 26.81 2.74
N GLY A 212 -0.19 27.64 2.20
CA GLY A 212 -0.54 28.99 1.78
C GLY A 212 -1.56 29.00 0.65
N VAL A 213 -2.42 30.01 0.60
CA VAL A 213 -3.38 30.13 -0.51
C VAL A 213 -2.66 30.52 -1.80
N GLY A 214 -3.10 29.99 -2.93
CA GLY A 214 -2.66 30.44 -4.25
C GLY A 214 -3.14 31.87 -4.53
N GLY A 215 -2.28 32.66 -5.18
CA GLY A 215 -2.61 34.01 -5.62
C GLY A 215 -3.65 34.02 -6.73
N VAL A 216 -4.48 35.05 -6.78
CA VAL A 216 -5.46 35.22 -7.87
C VAL A 216 -4.75 35.58 -9.18
N GLY A 217 -5.26 35.10 -10.30
CA GLY A 217 -4.83 35.53 -11.63
C GLY A 217 -5.24 36.97 -11.93
N GLY A 218 -4.43 37.67 -12.71
CA GLY A 218 -4.66 39.05 -13.11
C GLY A 218 -5.79 39.17 -14.14
N ALA A 219 -6.54 40.27 -14.10
CA ALA A 219 -7.53 40.60 -15.12
C ALA A 219 -6.88 41.27 -16.34
N THR A 220 -7.67 41.57 -17.38
CA THR A 220 -7.22 42.36 -18.55
C THR A 220 -8.32 43.29 -19.07
N GLY A 221 -7.96 44.23 -19.96
CA GLY A 221 -8.83 45.25 -20.52
C GLY A 221 -9.64 44.79 -21.74
N LEU A 222 -9.26 45.25 -22.94
CA LEU A 222 -10.05 45.06 -24.17
C LEU A 222 -9.79 43.70 -24.82
N ILE A 223 -8.54 43.41 -25.22
CA ILE A 223 -8.18 42.15 -25.89
C ILE A 223 -7.17 41.39 -25.03
N GLY A 224 -7.55 40.20 -24.59
CA GLY A 224 -6.70 39.36 -23.78
C GLY A 224 -7.48 38.44 -22.87
N SER A 225 -6.82 37.36 -22.47
CA SER A 225 -7.34 36.41 -21.48
C SER A 225 -6.92 36.81 -20.07
N GLY A 226 -7.75 36.44 -19.09
CA GLY A 226 -7.40 36.54 -17.68
C GLY A 226 -6.28 35.56 -17.33
N GLY A 227 -5.42 35.92 -16.38
CA GLY A 227 -4.35 35.06 -15.91
C GLY A 227 -4.88 33.88 -15.11
N THR A 228 -4.16 32.76 -15.09
CA THR A 228 -4.54 31.62 -14.24
C THR A 228 -4.31 31.94 -12.76
N GLY A 229 -5.13 31.37 -11.88
CA GLY A 229 -4.87 31.39 -10.44
C GLY A 229 -3.68 30.51 -10.08
N GLY A 230 -2.98 30.85 -9.00
CA GLY A 230 -1.84 30.11 -8.48
C GLY A 230 -2.29 28.85 -7.74
N PHE A 231 -1.42 27.84 -7.69
CA PHE A 231 -1.67 26.64 -6.90
C PHE A 231 -1.68 26.94 -5.40
N GLY A 232 -2.49 26.22 -4.64
CA GLY A 232 -2.39 26.20 -3.19
C GLY A 232 -1.08 25.54 -2.72
N GLY A 233 -0.55 26.03 -1.60
CA GLY A 233 0.69 25.56 -1.00
C GLY A 233 0.60 24.11 -0.52
N ALA A 234 1.71 23.40 -0.67
CA ALA A 234 1.84 21.99 -0.30
C ALA A 234 1.98 21.78 1.22
N ARG A 235 1.78 20.53 1.64
CA ARG A 235 1.82 20.07 3.04
C ARG A 235 3.23 19.98 3.67
N ALA A 236 3.25 19.97 5.01
CA ALA A 236 4.18 19.20 5.84
C ALA A 236 3.40 18.02 6.49
N ALA A 237 4.06 17.11 7.23
CA ALA A 237 3.36 15.97 7.85
C ALA A 237 2.21 16.45 8.77
N GLY A 238 0.99 15.89 8.60
CA GLY A 238 -0.18 16.22 9.42
C GLY A 238 -0.90 17.54 9.14
N THR A 239 -0.72 18.15 7.96
CA THR A 239 -1.26 19.50 7.63
C THR A 239 -2.36 19.51 6.57
N THR A 240 -3.19 20.56 6.58
CA THR A 240 -4.15 20.84 5.49
C THR A 240 -3.45 21.53 4.31
N GLY A 241 -3.77 21.14 3.07
CA GLY A 241 -3.28 21.83 1.86
C GLY A 241 -3.90 23.24 1.68
N GLY A 242 -3.18 24.16 1.03
CA GLY A 242 -3.69 25.52 0.77
C GLY A 242 -4.72 25.55 -0.34
N VAL A 243 -5.69 26.49 -0.32
CA VAL A 243 -6.66 26.62 -1.44
C VAL A 243 -5.99 27.16 -2.70
N GLY A 244 -6.47 26.73 -3.87
CA GLY A 244 -6.05 27.29 -5.15
C GLY A 244 -6.58 28.70 -5.36
N GLY A 245 -5.81 29.54 -6.05
CA GLY A 245 -6.19 30.91 -6.39
C GLY A 245 -7.25 30.95 -7.48
N ALA A 246 -8.11 31.97 -7.48
CA ALA A 246 -9.07 32.18 -8.55
C ALA A 246 -8.38 32.59 -9.86
N GLY A 247 -8.95 32.18 -11.00
CA GLY A 247 -8.57 32.71 -12.30
C GLY A 247 -8.98 34.18 -12.49
N GLY A 248 -8.20 34.93 -13.25
CA GLY A 248 -8.45 36.32 -13.58
C GLY A 248 -9.58 36.50 -14.59
N VAL A 249 -10.21 37.67 -14.59
CA VAL A 249 -11.28 38.01 -15.53
C VAL A 249 -10.70 38.31 -16.92
N GLY A 250 -11.29 37.72 -17.96
CA GLY A 250 -10.96 37.99 -19.36
C GLY A 250 -11.42 39.36 -19.82
N GLY A 251 -10.75 39.91 -20.84
CA GLY A 251 -11.11 41.19 -21.42
C GLY A 251 -12.43 41.15 -22.19
N VAL A 252 -12.77 42.26 -22.86
CA VAL A 252 -13.94 42.30 -23.77
C VAL A 252 -13.85 41.19 -24.82
N PHE A 253 -12.67 40.97 -25.38
CA PHE A 253 -12.33 39.84 -26.25
C PHE A 253 -11.30 38.94 -25.57
N GLY A 254 -11.78 37.99 -24.77
CA GLY A 254 -10.92 36.95 -24.25
C GLY A 254 -11.53 36.13 -23.13
N ASN A 255 -10.88 35.00 -22.88
CA ASN A 255 -11.36 34.02 -21.93
C ASN A 255 -11.01 34.42 -20.50
N GLY A 256 -11.81 33.97 -19.54
CA GLY A 256 -11.41 33.97 -18.15
C GLY A 256 -10.27 32.98 -17.91
N GLY A 257 -9.41 33.29 -16.93
CA GLY A 257 -8.28 32.45 -16.57
C GLY A 257 -8.70 31.19 -15.81
N PHE A 258 -7.88 30.13 -15.88
CA PHE A 258 -8.13 28.92 -15.09
C PHE A 258 -7.98 29.17 -13.59
N GLY A 259 -8.77 28.49 -12.77
CA GLY A 259 -8.55 28.42 -11.33
C GLY A 259 -7.34 27.56 -10.99
N GLY A 260 -6.56 27.96 -9.99
CA GLY A 260 -5.43 27.19 -9.49
C GLY A 260 -5.89 25.92 -8.76
N HIS A 261 -5.12 24.84 -8.81
CA HIS A 261 -5.44 23.64 -8.02
C HIS A 261 -5.21 23.88 -6.53
N GLY A 262 -5.99 23.20 -5.69
CA GLY A 262 -5.73 23.13 -4.27
C GLY A 262 -4.47 22.34 -3.95
N GLY A 263 -3.80 22.72 -2.86
CA GLY A 263 -2.61 22.06 -2.37
C GLY A 263 -2.92 20.65 -1.87
N ALA A 264 -1.97 19.74 -2.03
CA ALA A 264 -2.07 18.38 -1.51
C ALA A 264 -2.09 18.38 0.04
N GLY A 265 -2.94 17.51 0.60
CA GLY A 265 -3.08 17.27 2.03
C GLY A 265 -2.41 15.98 2.51
N ASP A 266 -2.52 15.68 3.81
CA ASP A 266 -2.22 14.36 4.38
C ASP A 266 -3.49 13.67 4.91
N LEU A 267 -3.42 12.37 5.17
CA LEU A 267 -4.54 11.54 5.61
C LEU A 267 -5.26 12.11 6.85
N THR A 268 -4.57 12.92 7.67
CA THR A 268 -5.14 13.56 8.87
C THR A 268 -5.57 15.02 8.69
N GLY A 269 -5.10 15.71 7.65
CA GLY A 269 -5.27 17.16 7.48
C GLY A 269 -6.14 17.59 6.29
N GLY A 270 -6.34 16.73 5.29
CA GLY A 270 -7.08 17.08 4.07
C GLY A 270 -6.34 18.08 3.16
N GLY A 271 -6.75 18.22 1.92
CA GLY A 271 -6.18 19.10 0.91
C GLY A 271 -6.89 20.45 0.86
N GLY A 272 -6.41 21.33 0.00
CA GLY A 272 -7.07 22.61 -0.26
C GLY A 272 -8.12 22.49 -1.36
N ALA A 273 -9.16 23.32 -1.32
CA ALA A 273 -10.12 23.41 -2.41
C ALA A 273 -9.47 23.95 -3.69
N GLY A 274 -10.00 23.55 -4.85
CA GLY A 274 -9.62 24.14 -6.12
C GLY A 274 -10.13 25.58 -6.24
N GLY A 275 -9.33 26.44 -6.88
CA GLY A 275 -9.70 27.81 -7.18
C GLY A 275 -10.79 27.90 -8.24
N VAL A 276 -11.65 28.92 -8.16
CA VAL A 276 -12.67 29.15 -9.20
C VAL A 276 -12.04 29.64 -10.50
N GLY A 277 -12.61 29.23 -11.64
CA GLY A 277 -12.24 29.81 -12.93
C GLY A 277 -12.68 31.28 -13.04
N GLY A 278 -11.92 32.08 -13.76
CA GLY A 278 -12.23 33.49 -14.03
C GLY A 278 -13.39 33.63 -15.03
N ALA A 279 -14.15 34.72 -14.93
CA ALA A 279 -15.22 35.01 -15.88
C ALA A 279 -14.69 35.60 -17.20
N ALA A 280 -15.44 35.46 -18.28
CA ALA A 280 -15.26 36.27 -19.48
C ALA A 280 -16.19 37.50 -19.46
N SER A 281 -15.86 38.56 -20.21
CA SER A 281 -16.62 39.83 -20.18
C SER A 281 -17.69 39.94 -21.27
N TRP A 282 -17.31 40.06 -22.56
CA TRP A 282 -18.26 40.25 -23.68
C TRP A 282 -18.19 39.15 -24.74
N PHE A 283 -16.98 38.72 -25.08
CA PHE A 283 -16.68 37.58 -25.94
C PHE A 283 -15.61 36.70 -25.29
N GLY A 284 -15.65 35.41 -25.58
CA GLY A 284 -14.73 34.42 -25.01
C GLY A 284 -15.44 33.48 -24.03
N SER A 285 -14.72 32.56 -23.40
CA SER A 285 -15.29 31.59 -22.47
C SER A 285 -14.85 31.81 -21.03
N GLY A 286 -15.67 31.40 -20.07
CA GLY A 286 -15.26 31.28 -18.68
C GLY A 286 -14.08 30.31 -18.52
N GLY A 287 -13.25 30.55 -17.52
CA GLY A 287 -12.12 29.68 -17.18
C GLY A 287 -12.57 28.40 -16.47
N VAL A 288 -11.84 27.30 -16.67
CA VAL A 288 -12.05 26.05 -15.92
C VAL A 288 -11.65 26.23 -14.45
N GLY A 289 -12.39 25.63 -13.52
CA GLY A 289 -12.05 25.59 -12.10
C GLY A 289 -10.90 24.62 -11.79
N GLY A 290 -10.13 24.90 -10.75
CA GLY A 290 -9.00 24.07 -10.34
C GLY A 290 -9.44 22.76 -9.69
N ALA A 291 -8.62 21.71 -9.76
CA ALA A 291 -8.85 20.49 -8.99
C ALA A 291 -8.69 20.75 -7.48
N GLY A 292 -9.45 20.03 -6.66
CA GLY A 292 -9.25 19.99 -5.20
C GLY A 292 -8.13 19.04 -4.81
N GLY A 293 -7.45 19.34 -3.70
CA GLY A 293 -6.57 18.40 -3.01
C GLY A 293 -7.38 17.32 -2.28
N GLU A 294 -6.71 16.29 -1.76
CA GLU A 294 -7.34 15.14 -1.10
C GLU A 294 -8.43 15.54 -0.08
N GLY A 295 -9.67 15.07 -0.18
CA GLY A 295 -10.72 15.46 0.77
C GLY A 295 -11.28 16.87 0.59
N ALA A 296 -10.86 17.61 -0.45
CA ALA A 296 -11.34 18.96 -0.74
C ALA A 296 -11.98 19.06 -2.14
N PRO A 297 -13.00 19.92 -2.29
CA PRO A 297 -13.77 20.01 -3.52
C PRO A 297 -13.00 20.67 -4.66
N GLY A 298 -13.41 20.33 -5.89
CA GLY A 298 -12.99 21.06 -7.08
C GLY A 298 -13.55 22.48 -7.12
N GLY A 299 -12.82 23.39 -7.75
CA GLY A 299 -13.25 24.76 -7.96
C GLY A 299 -14.33 24.85 -9.04
N ASN A 300 -15.25 25.80 -8.91
CA ASN A 300 -16.27 26.03 -9.93
C ASN A 300 -15.66 26.63 -11.19
N GLY A 301 -16.25 26.34 -12.35
CA GLY A 301 -15.95 27.04 -13.58
C GLY A 301 -16.41 28.49 -13.56
N GLY A 302 -15.69 29.34 -14.28
CA GLY A 302 -16.01 30.75 -14.43
C GLY A 302 -17.21 30.97 -15.34
N ALA A 303 -17.93 32.08 -15.13
CA ALA A 303 -19.06 32.43 -15.98
C ALA A 303 -18.61 32.82 -17.41
N GLY A 304 -19.45 32.51 -18.38
CA GLY A 304 -19.36 33.00 -19.74
C GLY A 304 -19.69 34.51 -19.82
N PRO A 305 -19.48 35.12 -21.00
CA PRO A 305 -19.55 36.56 -21.18
C PRO A 305 -20.96 37.07 -21.46
N MET A 306 -21.13 38.38 -21.66
CA MET A 306 -22.42 38.96 -22.06
C MET A 306 -22.92 38.42 -23.41
N LEU A 307 -22.12 38.47 -24.47
CA LEU A 307 -22.64 38.29 -25.83
C LEU A 307 -22.47 36.86 -26.36
N ILE A 308 -21.24 36.40 -26.61
CA ILE A 308 -20.98 35.06 -27.17
C ILE A 308 -19.87 34.36 -26.42
N GLY A 309 -20.20 33.23 -25.82
CA GLY A 309 -19.25 32.21 -25.37
C GLY A 309 -19.71 31.42 -24.15
N ASN A 310 -18.98 30.35 -23.86
CA ASN A 310 -19.44 29.32 -22.94
C ASN A 310 -18.98 29.56 -21.50
N GLY A 311 -19.66 28.94 -20.54
CA GLY A 311 -19.19 28.82 -19.18
C GLY A 311 -17.97 27.89 -19.09
N GLY A 312 -17.12 28.11 -18.09
CA GLY A 312 -15.99 27.25 -17.83
C GLY A 312 -16.39 25.94 -17.15
N ASN A 313 -15.63 24.87 -17.33
CA ASN A 313 -15.89 23.61 -16.65
C ASN A 313 -15.53 23.69 -15.16
N GLY A 314 -16.21 22.91 -14.32
CA GLY A 314 -15.80 22.68 -12.93
C GLY A 314 -14.57 21.81 -12.83
N GLY A 315 -13.78 22.02 -11.78
CA GLY A 315 -12.58 21.23 -11.48
C GLY A 315 -12.90 19.89 -10.85
N LEU A 316 -11.96 18.96 -10.91
CA LEU A 316 -12.09 17.63 -10.29
C LEU A 316 -12.10 17.76 -8.76
N GLY A 317 -12.91 16.94 -8.08
CA GLY A 317 -12.82 16.78 -6.63
C GLY A 317 -11.60 15.95 -6.24
N GLY A 318 -10.93 16.31 -5.15
CA GLY A 318 -9.91 15.44 -4.57
C GLY A 318 -10.53 14.21 -3.90
N ALA A 319 -9.70 13.27 -3.42
CA ALA A 319 -10.15 12.00 -2.83
C ALA A 319 -11.36 12.17 -1.89
N GLY A 320 -12.46 11.48 -2.20
CA GLY A 320 -13.73 11.52 -1.45
C GLY A 320 -14.54 12.81 -1.52
N ALA A 321 -14.04 13.85 -2.20
CA ALA A 321 -14.67 15.17 -2.25
C ALA A 321 -15.37 15.45 -3.58
N ALA A 322 -16.32 16.38 -3.55
CA ALA A 322 -17.14 16.69 -4.71
C ALA A 322 -16.36 17.39 -5.84
N GLY A 323 -16.77 17.13 -7.08
CA GLY A 323 -16.35 17.93 -8.22
C GLY A 323 -16.94 19.35 -8.18
N GLY A 324 -16.23 20.30 -8.78
CA GLY A 324 -16.70 21.67 -8.91
C GLY A 324 -17.86 21.80 -9.91
N ASN A 325 -18.72 22.80 -9.72
CA ASN A 325 -19.81 23.04 -10.66
C ASN A 325 -19.28 23.72 -11.93
N GLY A 326 -19.93 23.47 -13.07
CA GLY A 326 -19.73 24.24 -14.29
C GLY A 326 -20.22 25.68 -14.15
N GLY A 327 -19.55 26.60 -14.84
CA GLY A 327 -19.92 28.01 -14.90
C GLY A 327 -21.14 28.24 -15.81
N ALA A 328 -21.89 29.30 -15.54
CA ALA A 328 -22.99 29.69 -16.41
C ALA A 328 -22.48 30.05 -17.82
N GLY A 329 -23.27 29.77 -18.86
CA GLY A 329 -23.02 30.20 -20.23
C GLY A 329 -23.16 31.71 -20.41
N GLY A 330 -22.84 32.18 -21.61
CA GLY A 330 -22.97 33.60 -21.93
C GLY A 330 -24.42 34.10 -21.83
N THR A 331 -24.62 35.39 -21.57
CA THR A 331 -25.98 35.88 -21.31
C THR A 331 -26.87 35.80 -22.55
N TRP A 332 -26.35 36.12 -23.73
CA TRP A 332 -27.09 35.98 -24.99
C TRP A 332 -26.85 34.61 -25.62
N PHE A 333 -25.62 34.31 -26.03
CA PHE A 333 -25.26 33.04 -26.65
C PHE A 333 -24.15 32.35 -25.87
N GLY A 334 -24.39 31.11 -25.45
CA GLY A 334 -23.35 30.30 -24.86
C GLY A 334 -23.86 29.12 -24.09
N ASP A 335 -23.13 28.02 -24.18
CA ASP A 335 -23.42 26.83 -23.39
C ASP A 335 -22.93 26.99 -21.96
N GLY A 336 -23.61 26.34 -21.01
CA GLY A 336 -23.09 26.18 -19.66
C GLY A 336 -21.89 25.22 -19.62
N GLY A 337 -20.98 25.46 -18.69
CA GLY A 337 -19.80 24.61 -18.51
C GLY A 337 -20.14 23.26 -17.89
N HIS A 338 -19.31 22.25 -18.11
CA HIS A 338 -19.51 20.92 -17.52
C HIS A 338 -19.16 20.89 -16.03
N GLY A 339 -19.84 20.07 -15.24
CA GLY A 339 -19.47 19.77 -13.87
C GLY A 339 -18.22 18.87 -13.79
N GLY A 340 -17.40 19.06 -12.77
CA GLY A 340 -16.21 18.25 -12.51
C GLY A 340 -16.56 16.88 -11.92
N GLN A 341 -15.69 15.89 -12.11
CA GLN A 341 -15.88 14.57 -11.51
C GLN A 341 -15.64 14.62 -9.99
N GLY A 342 -16.39 13.81 -9.23
CA GLY A 342 -16.13 13.57 -7.81
C GLY A 342 -14.92 12.67 -7.59
N GLY A 343 -14.18 12.89 -6.51
CA GLY A 343 -12.97 12.12 -6.22
C GLY A 343 -13.25 10.71 -5.71
N ALA A 344 -12.36 9.79 -6.03
CA ALA A 344 -12.39 8.42 -5.53
C ALA A 344 -12.29 8.36 -4.00
N ALA A 345 -12.99 7.43 -3.38
CA ALA A 345 -12.89 7.18 -1.95
C ALA A 345 -11.48 6.66 -1.58
N VAL A 346 -10.94 7.19 -0.48
CA VAL A 346 -9.66 6.76 0.09
C VAL A 346 -9.84 6.53 1.59
N ALA A 347 -9.29 5.43 2.10
CA ALA A 347 -9.38 5.10 3.52
C ALA A 347 -8.84 6.24 4.39
N GLY A 348 -9.60 6.62 5.42
CA GLY A 348 -9.23 7.72 6.32
C GLY A 348 -9.60 9.13 5.85
N ILE A 349 -9.92 9.32 4.56
CA ILE A 349 -10.29 10.63 4.00
C ILE A 349 -11.82 10.73 3.89
N LEU A 350 -12.42 11.74 4.53
CA LEU A 350 -13.88 11.95 4.55
C LEU A 350 -14.68 10.68 4.91
N GLY A 351 -14.15 9.86 5.83
CA GLY A 351 -14.77 8.61 6.25
C GLY A 351 -14.71 7.48 5.21
N GLY A 352 -13.87 7.57 4.18
CA GLY A 352 -13.80 6.58 3.10
C GLY A 352 -14.99 6.66 2.13
N LEU A 353 -15.69 7.80 2.12
CA LEU A 353 -16.80 8.06 1.21
C LEU A 353 -16.29 8.61 -0.12
N PRO A 354 -16.91 8.25 -1.25
CA PRO A 354 -16.60 8.84 -2.55
C PRO A 354 -17.21 10.24 -2.70
N GLY A 355 -16.61 11.04 -3.58
CA GLY A 355 -17.09 12.36 -3.94
C GLY A 355 -18.30 12.34 -4.87
N GLN A 356 -19.14 13.37 -4.78
CA GLN A 356 -20.23 13.62 -5.73
C GLN A 356 -19.69 14.28 -7.00
N GLY A 357 -20.30 13.99 -8.15
CA GLY A 357 -20.06 14.79 -9.35
C GLY A 357 -20.58 16.22 -9.19
N GLY A 358 -19.88 17.19 -9.77
CA GLY A 358 -20.30 18.58 -9.82
C GLY A 358 -21.47 18.80 -10.78
N ASN A 359 -22.32 19.80 -10.53
CA ASN A 359 -23.41 20.11 -11.44
C ASN A 359 -22.90 20.83 -12.69
N GLY A 360 -23.55 20.62 -13.82
CA GLY A 360 -23.34 21.43 -15.02
C GLY A 360 -23.89 22.84 -14.85
N GLY A 361 -23.27 23.80 -15.54
CA GLY A 361 -23.68 25.19 -15.55
C GLY A 361 -24.91 25.42 -16.44
N ASN A 362 -25.69 26.45 -16.13
CA ASN A 362 -26.86 26.82 -16.92
C ASN A 362 -26.46 27.70 -18.10
N ALA A 363 -27.08 27.53 -19.27
CA ALA A 363 -27.14 28.56 -20.30
C ALA A 363 -28.23 29.60 -19.96
N ASN A 364 -28.16 30.79 -20.56
CA ASN A 364 -29.05 31.90 -20.21
C ASN A 364 -30.17 32.15 -21.24
N TRP A 365 -29.93 32.83 -22.38
CA TRP A 365 -30.98 33.04 -23.41
C TRP A 365 -30.94 32.00 -24.52
N PHE A 366 -29.76 31.82 -25.13
CA PHE A 366 -29.48 30.83 -26.16
C PHE A 366 -28.27 29.98 -25.75
N GLY A 367 -28.36 28.67 -25.96
CA GLY A 367 -27.29 27.73 -25.66
C GLY A 367 -27.77 26.55 -24.84
N SER A 368 -26.96 25.50 -24.79
CA SER A 368 -27.25 24.28 -24.04
C SER A 368 -26.71 24.33 -22.61
N GLY A 369 -27.39 23.66 -21.69
CA GLY A 369 -26.87 23.48 -20.34
C GLY A 369 -25.66 22.54 -20.35
N GLY A 370 -24.74 22.75 -19.42
CA GLY A 370 -23.57 21.90 -19.26
C GLY A 370 -23.94 20.54 -18.67
N ASN A 371 -23.23 19.48 -19.07
CA ASN A 371 -23.39 18.16 -18.44
C ASN A 371 -22.91 18.16 -16.98
N GLY A 372 -23.55 17.36 -16.13
CA GLY A 372 -23.08 17.05 -14.78
C GLY A 372 -21.86 16.13 -14.78
N GLY A 373 -21.05 16.21 -13.74
CA GLY A 373 -19.85 15.40 -13.55
C GLY A 373 -20.17 13.99 -13.03
N GLN A 374 -19.27 13.05 -13.28
CA GLN A 374 -19.38 11.69 -12.75
C GLN A 374 -19.14 11.66 -11.23
N GLY A 375 -19.83 10.78 -10.50
CA GLY A 375 -19.50 10.46 -9.10
C GLY A 375 -18.20 9.67 -8.94
N GLY A 376 -17.58 9.76 -7.76
CA GLY A 376 -16.31 9.09 -7.45
C GLY A 376 -16.45 7.59 -7.22
N THR A 377 -15.37 6.84 -7.39
CA THR A 377 -15.36 5.39 -7.14
C THR A 377 -15.38 5.07 -5.64
N GLY A 378 -16.09 4.03 -5.23
CA GLY A 378 -16.13 3.56 -3.84
C GLY A 378 -14.83 2.88 -3.37
N LEU A 379 -14.65 2.80 -2.06
CA LEU A 379 -13.44 2.25 -1.44
C LEU A 379 -13.37 0.73 -1.59
N THR A 380 -12.20 0.17 -1.88
CA THR A 380 -12.02 -1.30 -1.84
C THR A 380 -12.11 -1.82 -0.40
N GLY A 381 -12.83 -2.91 -0.22
CA GLY A 381 -12.93 -3.62 1.05
C GLY A 381 -11.58 -4.22 1.46
N ALA A 382 -11.29 -4.18 2.76
CA ALA A 382 -10.06 -4.74 3.30
C ALA A 382 -10.02 -6.27 3.14
N ASN A 383 -8.86 -6.84 2.86
CA ASN A 383 -8.72 -8.30 2.86
C ASN A 383 -8.90 -8.85 4.27
N GLY A 384 -9.48 -10.05 4.36
CA GLY A 384 -9.52 -10.81 5.60
C GLY A 384 -8.11 -11.22 6.01
N VAL A 385 -7.81 -11.12 7.30
CA VAL A 385 -6.55 -11.53 7.89
C VAL A 385 -6.85 -12.35 9.14
N ASN A 386 -6.33 -13.58 9.18
CA ASN A 386 -6.40 -14.39 10.40
C ASN A 386 -5.40 -13.83 11.42
N PRO A 387 -5.79 -13.64 12.68
CA PRO A 387 -4.88 -13.18 13.71
C PRO A 387 -3.78 -14.25 13.97
N PRO A 388 -2.50 -13.86 14.06
CA PRO A 388 -1.45 -14.79 14.45
C PRO A 388 -1.57 -15.15 15.95
N PRO A 389 -1.15 -16.36 16.36
CA PRO A 389 -1.12 -16.74 17.76
C PRO A 389 -0.19 -15.83 18.59
N SER A 390 -0.58 -15.53 19.83
CA SER A 390 0.15 -14.63 20.74
C SER A 390 1.21 -15.32 21.60
N GLY A 391 1.32 -16.65 21.54
CA GLY A 391 2.26 -17.48 22.30
C GLY A 391 1.78 -18.92 22.45
N THR A 392 2.49 -19.75 23.22
CA THR A 392 2.13 -21.16 23.51
C THR A 392 2.06 -21.37 25.02
N ALA A 393 1.03 -22.08 25.50
CA ALA A 393 0.88 -22.42 26.91
C ALA A 393 1.92 -23.45 27.40
N GLY A 394 1.98 -23.66 28.72
CA GLY A 394 2.95 -24.53 29.37
C GLY A 394 2.85 -25.99 28.92
N PRO A 395 3.98 -26.71 28.83
CA PRO A 395 3.97 -28.13 28.47
C PRO A 395 3.41 -28.98 29.62
N GLY A 396 2.83 -30.12 29.27
CA GLY A 396 2.37 -31.11 30.22
C GLY A 396 3.53 -31.76 31.00
N SER A 397 3.23 -32.34 32.15
CA SER A 397 4.25 -32.96 33.02
C SER A 397 4.90 -34.19 32.37
N SER A 398 6.23 -34.22 32.32
CA SER A 398 7.01 -35.40 31.94
C SER A 398 7.45 -36.19 33.18
N PRO A 399 7.02 -37.46 33.35
CA PRO A 399 7.42 -38.25 34.49
C PRO A 399 8.86 -38.77 34.37
N LEU A 400 9.47 -39.04 35.53
CA LEU A 400 10.81 -39.62 35.62
C LEU A 400 10.85 -41.05 35.06
N PRO A 401 12.01 -41.49 34.53
CA PRO A 401 12.17 -42.84 34.02
C PRO A 401 12.11 -43.88 35.16
N ALA A 402 11.51 -45.04 34.87
CA ALA A 402 11.54 -46.19 35.75
C ALA A 402 12.65 -47.15 35.31
N SER A 403 13.67 -47.36 36.14
CA SER A 403 14.83 -48.19 35.81
C SER A 403 15.07 -49.35 36.77
N LEU A 404 15.54 -50.47 36.23
CA LEU A 404 16.01 -51.62 36.99
C LEU A 404 17.45 -51.96 36.58
N THR A 405 18.36 -52.01 37.55
CA THR A 405 19.72 -52.55 37.34
C THR A 405 19.81 -53.94 37.97
N ASN A 406 19.93 -54.98 37.14
CA ASN A 406 20.05 -56.36 37.60
C ASN A 406 21.52 -56.77 37.72
N ALA A 407 21.93 -57.20 38.91
CA ALA A 407 23.24 -57.80 39.19
C ALA A 407 23.17 -59.23 39.74
N GLY A 408 21.98 -59.84 39.75
CA GLY A 408 21.69 -61.19 40.27
C GLY A 408 20.79 -62.03 39.35
N THR A 409 20.06 -63.01 39.89
CA THR A 409 19.15 -63.87 39.10
C THR A 409 17.69 -63.42 39.23
N ILE A 410 17.04 -63.12 38.09
CA ILE A 410 15.60 -62.87 38.01
C ILE A 410 14.93 -64.10 37.39
N GLY A 411 14.31 -64.93 38.23
CA GLY A 411 13.55 -66.11 37.82
C GLY A 411 12.03 -65.95 37.85
N ALA A 412 11.52 -64.90 38.50
CA ALA A 412 10.09 -64.57 38.57
C ALA A 412 9.65 -63.70 37.38
N HIS A 413 8.34 -63.61 37.16
CA HIS A 413 7.77 -62.64 36.21
C HIS A 413 7.80 -61.24 36.82
N VAL A 414 8.33 -60.27 36.08
CA VAL A 414 8.43 -58.87 36.51
C VAL A 414 7.75 -57.96 35.50
N ILE A 415 6.92 -57.04 35.98
CA ILE A 415 6.19 -56.07 35.16
C ILE A 415 6.68 -54.66 35.52
N PHE A 416 7.08 -53.90 34.50
CA PHE A 416 7.58 -52.53 34.62
C PHE A 416 6.80 -51.60 33.71
N ASN A 417 6.06 -50.66 34.30
CA ASN A 417 5.27 -49.70 33.55
C ASN A 417 5.78 -48.27 33.79
N GLY A 418 5.99 -47.53 32.71
CA GLY A 418 6.26 -46.10 32.73
C GLY A 418 4.98 -45.32 32.99
N MET A 419 5.12 -44.15 33.60
CA MET A 419 3.99 -43.24 33.82
C MET A 419 3.69 -42.45 32.55
N ASN A 420 2.43 -42.16 32.25
CA ASN A 420 2.06 -41.34 31.09
C ASN A 420 2.43 -39.86 31.32
N GLY A 421 2.77 -39.18 30.23
CA GLY A 421 2.89 -37.73 30.21
C GLY A 421 1.56 -37.03 30.48
N GLY A 422 1.62 -35.91 31.19
CA GLY A 422 0.45 -35.07 31.45
C GLY A 422 0.00 -34.33 30.17
N PRO A 423 -1.28 -33.97 30.04
CA PRO A 423 -1.73 -33.13 28.93
C PRO A 423 -1.06 -31.75 28.99
N GLY A 424 -0.89 -31.10 27.84
CA GLY A 424 -0.44 -29.72 27.78
C GLY A 424 -1.46 -28.75 28.38
N ASP A 425 -1.00 -27.61 28.88
CA ASP A 425 -1.88 -26.62 29.49
C ASP A 425 -2.81 -25.98 28.44
N PRO A 426 -4.06 -25.65 28.79
CA PRO A 426 -4.94 -24.86 27.93
C PRO A 426 -4.34 -23.49 27.57
N GLY A 427 -4.47 -23.07 26.32
CA GLY A 427 -4.10 -21.73 25.87
C GLY A 427 -5.02 -20.64 26.42
N GLY A 428 -4.45 -19.50 26.79
CA GLY A 428 -5.21 -18.25 27.00
C GLY A 428 -5.67 -17.63 25.66
N ALA A 429 -6.42 -16.52 25.70
CA ALA A 429 -6.87 -15.85 24.46
C ALA A 429 -5.71 -15.54 23.50
N GLY A 430 -5.84 -15.98 22.25
CA GLY A 430 -4.82 -15.90 21.20
C GLY A 430 -3.67 -16.90 21.34
N GLN A 431 -3.55 -17.65 22.43
CA GLN A 431 -2.43 -18.56 22.66
C GLN A 431 -2.72 -19.98 22.13
N THR A 432 -1.69 -20.58 21.55
CA THR A 432 -1.62 -21.99 21.22
C THR A 432 -1.66 -22.84 22.50
N GLY A 433 -2.38 -23.96 22.46
CA GLY A 433 -2.37 -24.93 23.55
C GLY A 433 -0.98 -25.47 23.83
N GLY A 434 -0.69 -25.83 25.08
CA GLY A 434 0.60 -26.36 25.49
C GLY A 434 0.92 -27.70 24.84
N THR A 435 2.20 -28.05 24.72
CA THR A 435 2.57 -29.38 24.23
C THR A 435 2.30 -30.44 25.29
N GLY A 436 1.85 -31.62 24.91
CA GLY A 436 1.75 -32.73 25.85
C GLY A 436 3.10 -33.13 26.44
N GLY A 437 3.10 -33.59 27.69
CA GLY A 437 4.29 -34.11 28.36
C GLY A 437 4.78 -35.39 27.70
N THR A 438 6.09 -35.65 27.76
CA THR A 438 6.64 -36.91 27.26
C THR A 438 6.23 -38.06 28.17
N GLY A 439 6.04 -39.26 27.61
CA GLY A 439 5.83 -40.47 28.40
C GLY A 439 7.08 -40.89 29.17
N GLY A 440 6.90 -41.51 30.33
CA GLY A 440 7.99 -41.98 31.18
C GLY A 440 8.68 -43.19 30.55
N ALA A 441 9.99 -43.10 30.35
CA ALA A 441 10.78 -44.21 29.84
C ALA A 441 10.87 -45.35 30.87
N THR A 442 11.02 -46.58 30.37
CA THR A 442 11.35 -47.75 31.17
C THR A 442 12.70 -48.31 30.73
N SER A 443 13.56 -48.69 31.66
CA SER A 443 14.84 -49.29 31.30
C SER A 443 15.25 -50.45 32.20
N VAL A 444 15.84 -51.47 31.59
CA VAL A 444 16.48 -52.58 32.29
C VAL A 444 17.94 -52.64 31.88
N THR A 445 18.84 -52.59 32.85
CA THR A 445 20.28 -52.80 32.65
C THR A 445 20.69 -54.10 33.33
N ASN A 446 20.96 -55.14 32.54
CA ASN A 446 21.48 -56.41 33.03
C ASN A 446 23.01 -56.38 33.02
N THR A 447 23.64 -56.40 34.19
CA THR A 447 25.10 -56.31 34.30
C THR A 447 25.76 -57.65 33.99
N ASN A 448 27.10 -57.66 33.89
CA ASN A 448 27.89 -58.85 33.54
C ASN A 448 27.69 -60.04 34.50
N THR A 449 27.19 -59.80 35.71
CA THR A 449 26.90 -60.84 36.71
C THR A 449 25.41 -61.21 36.79
N GLY A 450 24.56 -60.52 36.02
CA GLY A 450 23.12 -60.71 36.03
C GLY A 450 22.65 -61.83 35.09
N SER A 451 21.62 -62.55 35.53
CA SER A 451 20.94 -63.62 34.78
C SER A 451 19.42 -63.42 34.81
N ILE A 452 18.79 -63.34 33.63
CA ILE A 452 17.34 -63.25 33.49
C ILE A 452 16.83 -64.56 32.89
N THR A 453 16.19 -65.38 33.71
CA THR A 453 15.60 -66.67 33.31
C THR A 453 14.07 -66.64 33.31
N GLY A 454 13.46 -65.71 34.06
CA GLY A 454 12.02 -65.43 34.07
C GLY A 454 11.56 -64.48 32.96
N VAL A 455 10.31 -64.02 33.03
CA VAL A 455 9.74 -63.08 32.06
C VAL A 455 9.86 -61.65 32.59
N ILE A 456 10.18 -60.70 31.71
CA ILE A 456 10.09 -59.26 32.02
C ILE A 456 9.22 -58.59 30.97
N ASP A 457 8.16 -57.91 31.41
CA ASP A 457 7.32 -57.07 30.56
C ASP A 457 7.54 -55.61 30.90
N MET A 458 8.10 -54.86 29.94
CA MET A 458 8.30 -53.42 30.04
C MET A 458 7.34 -52.70 29.09
N THR A 459 6.57 -51.76 29.64
CA THR A 459 5.74 -50.84 28.85
C THR A 459 6.08 -49.42 29.24
N ALA A 460 6.62 -48.63 28.32
CA ALA A 460 6.85 -47.22 28.58
C ALA A 460 5.54 -46.42 28.57
N GLY A 461 5.54 -45.28 29.26
CA GLY A 461 4.37 -44.43 29.36
C GLY A 461 4.04 -43.76 28.02
N GLY A 462 2.75 -43.53 27.75
CA GLY A 462 2.32 -42.74 26.60
C GLY A 462 2.60 -41.25 26.77
N GLY A 463 2.76 -40.53 25.66
CA GLY A 463 2.82 -39.08 25.64
C GLY A 463 1.47 -38.46 25.98
N GLY A 464 1.49 -37.30 26.64
CA GLY A 464 0.29 -36.53 26.94
C GLY A 464 -0.31 -35.90 25.70
N ASN A 465 -1.62 -35.67 25.69
CA ASN A 465 -2.26 -34.94 24.60
C ASN A 465 -1.88 -33.45 24.64
N GLY A 466 -1.94 -32.78 23.49
CA GLY A 466 -1.79 -31.34 23.44
C GLY A 466 -2.90 -30.60 24.19
N GLY A 467 -2.55 -29.44 24.74
CA GLY A 467 -3.48 -28.55 25.40
C GLY A 467 -4.52 -27.98 24.44
N THR A 468 -5.70 -27.63 24.96
CA THR A 468 -6.75 -27.01 24.15
C THR A 468 -6.32 -25.61 23.72
N ALA A 469 -6.62 -25.26 22.48
CA ALA A 469 -6.40 -23.92 21.95
C ALA A 469 -7.19 -22.88 22.76
N GLY A 470 -6.57 -21.72 23.03
CA GLY A 470 -7.32 -20.55 23.49
C GLY A 470 -8.09 -19.90 22.33
N ALA A 471 -8.98 -18.96 22.61
CA ALA A 471 -9.76 -18.27 21.56
C ALA A 471 -8.83 -17.64 20.51
N GLY A 472 -8.86 -18.13 19.26
CA GLY A 472 -8.03 -17.64 18.16
C GLY A 472 -6.61 -18.21 18.11
N GLY A 473 -6.29 -19.18 18.98
CA GLY A 473 -5.01 -19.88 19.01
C GLY A 473 -5.05 -21.26 18.36
N ASN A 474 -3.88 -21.86 18.18
CA ASN A 474 -3.73 -23.20 17.60
C ASN A 474 -3.89 -24.29 18.66
N GLY A 475 -4.21 -25.51 18.22
CA GLY A 475 -4.20 -26.67 19.11
C GLY A 475 -2.79 -27.01 19.57
N GLY A 476 -2.65 -27.47 20.81
CA GLY A 476 -1.35 -27.93 21.33
C GLY A 476 -0.90 -29.22 20.65
N ALA A 477 0.42 -29.39 20.49
CA ALA A 477 0.98 -30.63 19.96
C ALA A 477 0.97 -31.74 21.02
N GLY A 478 0.84 -32.99 20.59
CA GLY A 478 0.98 -34.16 21.46
C GLY A 478 2.42 -34.38 21.93
N GLY A 479 2.58 -34.94 23.13
CA GLY A 479 3.87 -35.33 23.68
C GLY A 479 4.39 -36.64 23.09
N ALA A 480 5.71 -36.83 23.06
CA ALA A 480 6.30 -38.09 22.62
C ALA A 480 6.01 -39.23 23.61
N GLY A 481 5.84 -40.46 23.12
CA GLY A 481 5.82 -41.65 23.95
C GLY A 481 7.18 -41.94 24.57
N GLY A 482 7.20 -42.59 25.73
CA GLY A 482 8.43 -42.98 26.40
C GLY A 482 9.08 -44.18 25.73
N ASP A 483 10.39 -44.33 25.90
CA ASP A 483 11.14 -45.48 25.38
C ASP A 483 11.19 -46.62 26.41
N ALA A 484 11.07 -47.86 25.94
CA ALA A 484 11.33 -49.07 26.71
C ALA A 484 12.64 -49.69 26.23
N THR A 485 13.69 -49.69 27.05
CA THR A 485 15.05 -50.08 26.62
C THR A 485 15.72 -51.13 27.51
N VAL A 486 16.31 -52.15 26.89
CA VAL A 486 17.08 -53.17 27.58
C VAL A 486 18.52 -53.13 27.13
N THR A 487 19.43 -52.89 28.08
CA THR A 487 20.88 -53.03 27.89
C THR A 487 21.34 -54.32 28.57
N ASN A 488 21.94 -55.23 27.82
CA ASN A 488 22.37 -56.53 28.34
C ASN A 488 23.88 -56.76 28.20
N ASN A 489 24.55 -56.92 29.33
CA ASN A 489 25.94 -57.35 29.40
C ASN A 489 26.10 -58.73 30.11
N GLY A 490 24.99 -59.33 30.55
CA GLY A 490 24.92 -60.62 31.23
C GLY A 490 24.16 -61.68 30.42
N SER A 491 23.56 -62.66 31.09
CA SER A 491 22.78 -63.73 30.43
C SER A 491 21.28 -63.43 30.44
N ILE A 492 20.62 -63.58 29.29
CA ILE A 492 19.17 -63.57 29.16
C ILE A 492 18.75 -64.85 28.46
N THR A 493 17.98 -65.69 29.15
CA THR A 493 17.39 -66.92 28.61
C THR A 493 15.86 -66.89 28.65
N GLY A 494 15.29 -66.08 29.55
CA GLY A 494 13.86 -65.79 29.60
C GLY A 494 13.40 -64.75 28.57
N ALA A 495 12.08 -64.54 28.49
CA ALA A 495 11.48 -63.58 27.56
C ALA A 495 11.50 -62.16 28.16
N VAL A 496 12.03 -61.19 27.41
CA VAL A 496 12.02 -59.78 27.80
C VAL A 496 11.30 -58.99 26.72
N ASN A 497 10.09 -58.55 27.04
CA ASN A 497 9.23 -57.78 26.14
C ASN A 497 9.38 -56.29 26.45
N ALA A 498 9.59 -55.47 25.42
CA ALA A 498 9.77 -54.03 25.53
C ALA A 498 8.81 -53.32 24.58
N THR A 499 7.85 -52.58 25.14
CA THR A 499 6.84 -51.83 24.39
C THR A 499 7.05 -50.34 24.63
N GLY A 500 7.38 -49.60 23.56
CA GLY A 500 7.45 -48.15 23.58
C GLY A 500 6.08 -47.52 23.78
N GLY A 501 6.04 -46.35 24.42
CA GLY A 501 4.80 -45.63 24.68
C GLY A 501 4.20 -45.03 23.41
N ALA A 502 2.88 -44.95 23.33
CA ALA A 502 2.24 -44.23 22.23
C ALA A 502 2.49 -42.71 22.33
N GLY A 503 2.60 -42.01 21.21
CA GLY A 503 2.59 -40.55 21.17
C GLY A 503 1.22 -39.98 21.52
N GLY A 504 1.20 -38.83 22.18
CA GLY A 504 -0.03 -38.11 22.50
C GLY A 504 -0.67 -37.49 21.26
N SER A 505 -1.98 -37.29 21.27
CA SER A 505 -2.66 -36.63 20.16
C SER A 505 -2.48 -35.12 20.21
N GLY A 506 -2.35 -34.50 19.04
CA GLY A 506 -2.48 -33.06 18.91
C GLY A 506 -3.93 -32.63 19.09
N ASN A 507 -4.14 -31.42 19.60
CA ASN A 507 -5.49 -30.89 19.85
C ASN A 507 -6.02 -30.10 18.66
N THR A 508 -7.34 -29.91 18.58
CA THR A 508 -7.95 -29.11 17.53
C THR A 508 -7.68 -27.62 17.71
N GLY A 509 -7.65 -26.87 16.60
CA GLY A 509 -7.69 -25.41 16.63
C GLY A 509 -8.94 -24.87 17.33
N SER A 510 -8.89 -23.61 17.75
CA SER A 510 -9.99 -23.00 18.52
C SER A 510 -11.26 -22.78 17.70
N ALA A 511 -12.42 -22.73 18.36
CA ALA A 511 -13.70 -22.42 17.71
C ALA A 511 -13.73 -21.03 17.04
N SER A 512 -12.83 -20.12 17.43
CA SER A 512 -12.71 -18.77 16.86
C SER A 512 -11.51 -18.63 15.90
N GLY A 513 -10.96 -19.74 15.42
CA GLY A 513 -9.84 -19.78 14.46
C GLY A 513 -8.57 -20.38 15.05
N GLY A 514 -7.84 -21.15 14.24
CA GLY A 514 -6.54 -21.72 14.60
C GLY A 514 -6.26 -23.07 13.92
N ASP A 515 -4.98 -23.36 13.74
CA ASP A 515 -4.50 -24.62 13.19
C ASP A 515 -4.62 -25.77 14.21
N GLY A 516 -4.64 -27.00 13.71
CA GLY A 516 -4.54 -28.19 14.54
C GLY A 516 -3.12 -28.44 15.05
N GLY A 517 -2.99 -28.99 16.25
CA GLY A 517 -1.69 -29.39 16.80
C GLY A 517 -1.19 -30.70 16.19
N ALA A 518 0.12 -30.85 16.02
CA ALA A 518 0.71 -32.10 15.55
C ALA A 518 0.58 -33.23 16.59
N GLY A 519 0.52 -34.48 16.12
CA GLY A 519 0.61 -35.67 16.97
C GLY A 519 2.04 -35.92 17.45
N GLY A 520 2.16 -36.47 18.66
CA GLY A 520 3.46 -36.85 19.23
C GLY A 520 4.02 -38.13 18.61
N MET A 521 5.34 -38.29 18.60
CA MET A 521 5.97 -39.52 18.11
C MET A 521 5.76 -40.67 19.10
N GLY A 522 5.66 -41.90 18.60
CA GLY A 522 5.72 -43.11 19.42
C GLY A 522 7.14 -43.41 19.91
N GLY A 523 7.25 -44.01 21.09
CA GLY A 523 8.51 -44.35 21.73
C GLY A 523 9.12 -45.66 21.20
N LEU A 524 10.42 -45.81 21.39
CA LEU A 524 11.20 -47.00 21.04
C LEU A 524 10.84 -48.17 21.96
N GLY A 525 10.61 -49.36 21.38
CA GLY A 525 10.69 -50.61 22.11
C GLY A 525 12.00 -51.31 21.75
N GLN A 526 12.91 -51.48 22.70
CA GLN A 526 14.20 -52.13 22.50
C GLN A 526 14.43 -53.25 23.52
N THR A 527 14.67 -54.47 23.04
CA THR A 527 15.07 -55.61 23.89
C THR A 527 16.36 -56.27 23.39
N ALA A 528 17.04 -56.98 24.28
CA ALA A 528 18.22 -57.81 23.97
C ALA A 528 18.00 -59.30 24.35
N GLY A 529 16.75 -59.68 24.63
CA GLY A 529 16.35 -61.03 25.04
C GLY A 529 15.58 -61.80 23.96
N ASN A 530 14.94 -62.91 24.36
CA ASN A 530 14.17 -63.77 23.45
C ASN A 530 12.69 -63.35 23.32
N GLY A 531 12.33 -62.15 23.83
CA GLY A 531 10.96 -61.61 23.85
C GLY A 531 10.65 -60.67 22.68
N VAL A 532 9.61 -59.85 22.79
CA VAL A 532 9.10 -58.98 21.73
C VAL A 532 9.52 -57.53 21.94
N ALA A 533 10.07 -56.89 20.91
CA ALA A 533 10.24 -55.44 20.87
C ALA A 533 9.10 -54.80 20.07
N GLN A 534 8.35 -53.88 20.66
CA GLN A 534 7.26 -53.16 20.00
C GLN A 534 7.47 -51.66 20.12
N GLY A 535 7.55 -50.97 18.99
CA GLY A 535 7.51 -49.51 18.96
C GLY A 535 6.12 -48.98 19.28
N GLY A 536 6.04 -47.84 19.96
CA GLY A 536 4.77 -47.19 20.26
C GLY A 536 4.12 -46.57 19.01
N ALA A 537 2.81 -46.50 18.96
CA ALA A 537 2.12 -45.80 17.87
C ALA A 537 2.35 -44.28 17.92
N GLY A 538 2.38 -43.61 16.78
CA GLY A 538 2.34 -42.15 16.70
C GLY A 538 0.96 -41.61 17.07
N GLY A 539 0.93 -40.42 17.67
CA GLY A 539 -0.29 -39.72 18.01
C GLY A 539 -0.96 -39.09 16.78
N ASN A 540 -2.28 -38.93 16.80
CA ASN A 540 -2.99 -38.27 15.71
C ASN A 540 -2.78 -36.75 15.73
N GLY A 541 -2.72 -36.14 14.56
CA GLY A 541 -2.79 -34.70 14.40
C GLY A 541 -4.20 -34.17 14.69
N GLY A 542 -4.28 -33.00 15.32
CA GLY A 542 -5.53 -32.30 15.58
C GLY A 542 -6.10 -31.70 14.31
N ALA A 543 -7.42 -31.65 14.17
CA ALA A 543 -8.07 -30.93 13.09
C ALA A 543 -7.88 -29.41 13.23
N ALA A 544 -7.89 -28.72 12.10
CA ALA A 544 -8.06 -27.28 12.06
C ALA A 544 -9.37 -26.84 12.72
N SER A 545 -9.48 -25.56 13.05
CA SER A 545 -10.76 -24.98 13.48
C SER A 545 -11.85 -25.14 12.41
N VAL A 546 -13.09 -25.30 12.88
CA VAL A 546 -14.30 -25.24 12.01
C VAL A 546 -14.69 -23.81 11.64
N ALA A 547 -14.05 -22.81 12.25
CA ALA A 547 -14.22 -21.42 11.86
C ALA A 547 -13.71 -21.22 10.43
N LEU A 548 -14.42 -20.37 9.68
CA LEU A 548 -13.89 -19.88 8.42
C LEU A 548 -12.67 -19.00 8.68
N GLY A 549 -11.77 -18.94 7.69
CA GLY A 549 -10.83 -17.82 7.61
C GLY A 549 -11.57 -16.48 7.70
N ALA A 550 -10.87 -15.44 8.16
CA ALA A 550 -11.44 -14.10 8.25
C ALA A 550 -12.03 -13.66 6.90
N ASN A 551 -13.25 -13.13 6.92
CA ASN A 551 -13.92 -12.66 5.71
C ASN A 551 -13.26 -11.39 5.18
N GLY A 552 -13.32 -11.21 3.86
CA GLY A 552 -13.02 -9.92 3.25
C GLY A 552 -14.07 -8.88 3.63
N GLY A 553 -13.63 -7.64 3.85
CA GLY A 553 -14.50 -6.50 4.06
C GLY A 553 -15.26 -6.12 2.79
N ASN A 554 -16.42 -5.51 2.96
CA ASN A 554 -17.23 -5.07 1.82
C ASN A 554 -16.62 -3.85 1.13
N GLY A 555 -16.81 -3.73 -0.17
CA GLY A 555 -16.52 -2.51 -0.92
C GLY A 555 -17.48 -1.39 -0.55
N GLY A 556 -16.98 -0.15 -0.56
CA GLY A 556 -17.77 1.06 -0.35
C GLY A 556 -18.64 1.39 -1.57
N ALA A 557 -19.75 2.09 -1.36
CA ALA A 557 -20.59 2.56 -2.45
C ALA A 557 -19.86 3.59 -3.33
N GLY A 558 -20.27 3.72 -4.60
CA GLY A 558 -19.84 4.79 -5.50
C GLY A 558 -20.59 6.10 -5.25
N GLY A 559 -19.98 7.23 -5.62
CA GLY A 559 -20.56 8.57 -5.47
C GLY A 559 -21.68 8.83 -6.47
N MET A 560 -22.60 9.73 -6.17
CA MET A 560 -23.65 10.13 -7.11
C MET A 560 -23.09 11.03 -8.23
N GLY A 561 -23.70 10.95 -9.40
CA GLY A 561 -23.44 11.89 -10.48
C GLY A 561 -24.04 13.28 -10.21
N GLY A 562 -23.43 14.32 -10.77
CA GLY A 562 -23.95 15.69 -10.70
C GLY A 562 -25.11 15.93 -11.65
N ASN A 563 -25.96 16.90 -11.37
CA ASN A 563 -27.07 17.24 -12.26
C ASN A 563 -26.57 18.00 -13.50
N GLY A 564 -27.24 17.83 -14.63
CA GLY A 564 -27.05 18.66 -15.80
C GLY A 564 -27.63 20.07 -15.59
N GLY A 565 -27.01 21.06 -16.22
CA GLY A 565 -27.46 22.44 -16.19
C GLY A 565 -28.66 22.70 -17.11
N HIS A 566 -29.36 23.79 -16.87
CA HIS A 566 -30.49 24.20 -17.69
C HIS A 566 -30.04 24.77 -19.05
N GLY A 567 -30.79 24.46 -20.11
CA GLY A 567 -30.67 25.13 -21.41
C GLY A 567 -31.15 26.57 -21.34
N GLY A 568 -30.73 27.39 -22.31
CA GLY A 568 -31.11 28.79 -22.39
C GLY A 568 -32.63 28.96 -22.57
N MET A 569 -33.19 30.01 -21.97
CA MET A 569 -34.63 30.28 -21.85
C MET A 569 -35.40 30.23 -23.18
N PHE A 570 -34.77 30.61 -24.31
CA PHE A 570 -35.43 30.63 -25.63
C PHE A 570 -35.10 29.40 -26.46
N ILE A 571 -33.82 29.18 -26.76
CA ILE A 571 -33.36 28.00 -27.51
C ILE A 571 -32.20 27.38 -26.76
N GLY A 572 -32.39 26.15 -26.31
CA GLY A 572 -31.38 25.49 -25.51
C GLY A 572 -31.78 24.11 -25.04
N ASN A 573 -30.92 23.15 -25.27
CA ASN A 573 -31.09 21.82 -24.69
C ASN A 573 -30.63 21.82 -23.23
N GLY A 574 -31.26 21.02 -22.39
CA GLY A 574 -30.74 20.76 -21.06
C GLY A 574 -29.46 19.93 -21.12
N GLY A 575 -28.55 20.14 -20.16
CA GLY A 575 -27.34 19.35 -20.03
C GLY A 575 -27.64 17.94 -19.52
N ALA A 576 -26.85 16.95 -19.92
CA ALA A 576 -27.01 15.59 -19.41
C ALA A 576 -26.62 15.50 -17.93
N GLY A 577 -27.30 14.66 -17.16
CA GLY A 577 -26.87 14.29 -15.82
C GLY A 577 -25.59 13.46 -15.85
N GLY A 578 -24.74 13.63 -14.86
CA GLY A 578 -23.51 12.86 -14.70
C GLY A 578 -23.79 11.42 -14.29
N ALA A 579 -22.94 10.49 -14.73
CA ALA A 579 -23.07 9.10 -14.31
C ALA A 579 -22.73 8.92 -12.81
N GLY A 580 -23.36 7.96 -12.17
CA GLY A 580 -22.94 7.51 -10.84
C GLY A 580 -21.54 6.89 -10.88
N GLY A 581 -20.81 7.02 -9.77
CA GLY A 581 -19.51 6.41 -9.57
C GLY A 581 -19.60 4.90 -9.38
N THR A 582 -18.51 4.19 -9.69
CA THR A 582 -18.48 2.73 -9.53
C THR A 582 -18.38 2.34 -8.06
N GLY A 583 -19.02 1.25 -7.67
CA GLY A 583 -18.82 0.66 -6.34
C GLY A 583 -17.41 0.11 -6.17
N GLY A 584 -16.90 0.14 -4.94
CA GLY A 584 -15.60 -0.43 -4.59
C GLY A 584 -15.62 -1.95 -4.64
N THR A 585 -14.47 -2.57 -4.91
CA THR A 585 -14.35 -4.04 -4.91
C THR A 585 -14.42 -4.58 -3.48
N GLY A 586 -15.00 -5.76 -3.28
CA GLY A 586 -14.92 -6.49 -2.01
C GLY A 586 -13.51 -7.02 -1.74
N GLY A 587 -13.13 -7.12 -0.47
CA GLY A 587 -11.85 -7.66 -0.05
C GLY A 587 -11.76 -9.18 -0.22
N ILE A 588 -10.54 -9.72 -0.33
CA ILE A 588 -10.30 -11.16 -0.45
C ILE A 588 -10.48 -11.82 0.94
N GLY A 589 -11.06 -13.02 0.99
CA GLY A 589 -11.13 -13.82 2.22
C GLY A 589 -9.78 -14.43 2.62
N ALA A 590 -9.51 -14.56 3.91
CA ALA A 590 -8.29 -15.20 4.41
C ALA A 590 -8.29 -16.71 4.16
N ALA A 591 -7.11 -17.32 4.12
CA ALA A 591 -7.01 -18.78 4.03
C ALA A 591 -7.65 -19.48 5.24
N GLY A 592 -8.09 -20.72 5.05
CA GLY A 592 -8.50 -21.61 6.12
C GLY A 592 -7.29 -22.10 6.92
N PHE A 593 -7.54 -22.59 8.13
CA PHE A 593 -6.51 -23.06 9.04
C PHE A 593 -6.05 -24.48 8.69
N ALA A 594 -4.79 -24.80 8.90
CA ALA A 594 -4.23 -26.12 8.58
C ALA A 594 -4.58 -27.16 9.65
N GLY A 595 -4.73 -28.41 9.24
CA GLY A 595 -4.74 -29.55 10.16
C GLY A 595 -3.32 -29.89 10.61
N GLY A 596 -3.19 -30.49 11.79
CA GLY A 596 -1.92 -30.95 12.32
C GLY A 596 -1.50 -32.29 11.72
N ASP A 597 -0.20 -32.53 11.60
CA ASP A 597 0.34 -33.80 11.09
C ASP A 597 0.23 -34.91 12.14
N GLY A 598 0.13 -36.16 11.68
CA GLY A 598 0.24 -37.35 12.50
C GLY A 598 1.68 -37.60 12.94
N GLY A 599 1.87 -38.03 14.19
CA GLY A 599 3.19 -38.38 14.72
C GLY A 599 3.75 -39.67 14.11
N ALA A 600 5.06 -39.79 14.02
CA ALA A 600 5.69 -41.03 13.57
C ALA A 600 5.53 -42.16 14.61
N GLY A 601 5.40 -43.40 14.14
CA GLY A 601 5.49 -44.58 14.98
C GLY A 601 6.91 -44.83 15.47
N GLY A 602 7.03 -45.29 16.71
CA GLY A 602 8.30 -45.65 17.34
C GLY A 602 8.88 -46.92 16.74
N GLN A 603 10.19 -47.11 16.88
CA GLN A 603 10.85 -48.29 16.34
C GLN A 603 10.71 -49.48 17.29
N GLY A 604 10.69 -50.70 16.75
CA GLY A 604 10.92 -51.94 17.47
C GLY A 604 12.31 -52.46 17.15
N LEU A 605 13.15 -52.67 18.16
CA LEU A 605 14.53 -53.14 17.99
C LEU A 605 14.81 -54.34 18.92
N ASN A 606 15.18 -55.47 18.35
CA ASN A 606 15.52 -56.66 19.11
C ASN A 606 16.95 -57.12 18.81
N ASN A 607 17.86 -56.88 19.76
CA ASN A 607 19.26 -57.28 19.68
C ASN A 607 19.50 -58.74 20.15
N GLY A 608 18.43 -59.46 20.51
CA GLY A 608 18.45 -60.87 20.90
C GLY A 608 17.85 -61.78 19.82
N THR A 609 17.16 -62.84 20.24
CA THR A 609 16.59 -63.85 19.32
C THR A 609 15.09 -63.74 19.10
N GLY A 610 14.45 -62.72 19.68
CA GLY A 610 13.00 -62.52 19.59
C GLY A 610 12.56 -61.55 18.48
N THR A 611 11.26 -61.29 18.39
CA THR A 611 10.67 -60.51 17.29
C THR A 611 10.75 -58.99 17.51
N ALA A 612 10.68 -58.21 16.43
CA ALA A 612 10.58 -56.76 16.50
C ALA A 612 9.47 -56.20 15.60
N THR A 613 8.62 -55.34 16.15
CA THR A 613 7.50 -54.69 15.45
C THR A 613 7.61 -53.19 15.63
N GLY A 614 7.68 -52.44 14.53
CA GLY A 614 7.58 -50.98 14.58
C GLY A 614 6.15 -50.52 14.84
N GLY A 615 6.00 -49.37 15.49
CA GLY A 615 4.70 -48.77 15.76
C GLY A 615 4.09 -48.14 14.51
N ASN A 616 2.77 -48.09 14.43
CA ASN A 616 2.09 -47.39 13.35
C ASN A 616 2.21 -45.87 13.50
N GLY A 617 2.17 -45.10 12.41
CA GLY A 617 2.11 -43.64 12.48
C GLY A 617 0.78 -43.12 13.02
N GLY A 618 0.63 -41.80 13.16
CA GLY A 618 -0.64 -41.15 13.48
C GLY A 618 -1.43 -40.76 12.22
N LEU A 619 -2.73 -40.55 12.35
CA LEU A 619 -3.53 -39.91 11.29
C LEU A 619 -3.25 -38.39 11.25
N GLY A 620 -3.30 -37.78 10.07
CA GLY A 620 -3.32 -36.32 9.94
C GLY A 620 -4.67 -35.70 10.37
N GLY A 621 -4.68 -34.39 10.61
CA GLY A 621 -5.86 -33.61 10.94
C GLY A 621 -6.49 -32.92 9.73
N ALA A 622 -7.81 -32.79 9.66
CA ALA A 622 -8.47 -32.12 8.54
C ALA A 622 -8.20 -30.60 8.50
N GLY A 623 -8.13 -30.02 7.31
CA GLY A 623 -8.00 -28.57 7.10
C GLY A 623 -9.31 -27.80 7.25
N GLY A 624 -9.22 -26.51 7.57
CA GLY A 624 -10.34 -25.60 7.80
C GLY A 624 -10.84 -24.88 6.56
N VAL A 625 -12.03 -24.28 6.62
CA VAL A 625 -12.65 -23.61 5.46
C VAL A 625 -12.05 -22.21 5.26
N GLY A 626 -11.80 -21.82 4.01
CA GLY A 626 -11.36 -20.47 3.67
C GLY A 626 -12.41 -19.40 3.99
N GLY A 627 -11.97 -18.17 4.24
CA GLY A 627 -12.85 -17.03 4.50
C GLY A 627 -13.67 -16.63 3.29
N THR A 628 -14.86 -16.07 3.50
CA THR A 628 -15.66 -15.57 2.38
C THR A 628 -15.06 -14.28 1.82
N GLY A 629 -15.15 -14.07 0.52
CA GLY A 629 -14.83 -12.78 -0.09
C GLY A 629 -15.87 -11.72 0.31
N GLY A 630 -15.43 -10.47 0.46
CA GLY A 630 -16.32 -9.36 0.79
C GLY A 630 -17.27 -9.03 -0.35
N THR A 631 -18.44 -8.46 -0.06
CA THR A 631 -19.35 -8.05 -1.14
C THR A 631 -18.79 -6.82 -1.87
N GLY A 632 -18.98 -6.72 -3.17
CA GLY A 632 -18.74 -5.48 -3.90
C GLY A 632 -19.65 -4.36 -3.40
N GLY A 633 -19.18 -3.13 -3.43
CA GLY A 633 -19.96 -1.95 -3.08
C GLY A 633 -21.00 -1.61 -4.15
N SER A 634 -22.08 -0.94 -3.78
CA SER A 634 -23.08 -0.52 -4.77
C SER A 634 -22.54 0.59 -5.67
N GLY A 635 -22.96 0.63 -6.92
CA GLY A 635 -22.75 1.81 -7.76
C GLY A 635 -23.52 3.02 -7.24
N GLY A 636 -23.04 4.22 -7.53
CA GLY A 636 -23.74 5.47 -7.18
C GLY A 636 -24.94 5.72 -8.10
N VAL A 637 -25.87 6.58 -7.67
CA VAL A 637 -27.00 6.98 -8.53
C VAL A 637 -26.54 7.98 -9.59
N GLY A 638 -27.19 7.94 -10.76
CA GLY A 638 -26.96 8.95 -11.80
C GLY A 638 -27.59 10.30 -11.45
N GLY A 639 -26.99 11.39 -11.90
CA GLY A 639 -27.52 12.75 -11.73
C GLY A 639 -28.66 13.04 -12.69
N ASN A 640 -29.54 13.97 -12.36
CA ASN A 640 -30.67 14.33 -13.21
C ASN A 640 -30.22 15.14 -14.43
N GLY A 641 -30.91 14.98 -15.57
CA GLY A 641 -30.74 15.85 -16.71
C GLY A 641 -31.34 17.23 -16.45
N GLY A 642 -30.71 18.27 -17.01
CA GLY A 642 -31.19 19.64 -16.90
C GLY A 642 -32.42 19.90 -17.77
N ALA A 643 -33.25 20.87 -17.39
CA ALA A 643 -34.39 21.27 -18.22
C ALA A 643 -33.96 22.06 -19.46
N ALA A 644 -34.71 21.96 -20.54
CA ALA A 644 -34.55 22.77 -21.74
C ALA A 644 -35.18 24.17 -21.62
N GLY A 645 -34.89 25.01 -22.61
CA GLY A 645 -35.58 26.29 -22.85
C GLY A 645 -36.96 26.14 -23.47
N PHE A 646 -37.53 27.25 -23.95
CA PHE A 646 -38.81 27.25 -24.69
C PHE A 646 -38.77 26.33 -25.92
N ILE A 647 -37.69 26.38 -26.70
CA ILE A 647 -37.35 25.44 -27.77
C ILE A 647 -36.13 24.63 -27.33
N GLY A 648 -36.26 23.31 -27.25
CA GLY A 648 -35.13 22.45 -26.91
C GLY A 648 -35.52 21.13 -26.29
N ILE A 649 -34.60 20.18 -26.33
CA ILE A 649 -34.77 18.88 -25.69
C ILE A 649 -34.18 18.89 -24.28
N GLY A 650 -34.89 18.29 -23.33
CA GLY A 650 -34.39 18.11 -21.97
C GLY A 650 -33.14 17.24 -21.96
N GLY A 651 -32.25 17.48 -21.02
CA GLY A 651 -31.03 16.70 -20.88
C GLY A 651 -31.34 15.26 -20.48
N ALA A 652 -30.59 14.29 -21.00
CA ALA A 652 -30.72 12.91 -20.55
C ALA A 652 -30.29 12.78 -19.08
N GLY A 653 -30.97 11.96 -18.30
CA GLY A 653 -30.52 11.58 -16.97
C GLY A 653 -29.24 10.76 -17.03
N GLY A 654 -28.35 10.95 -16.06
CA GLY A 654 -27.12 10.17 -15.95
C GLY A 654 -27.41 8.72 -15.61
N THR A 655 -26.61 7.80 -16.13
CA THR A 655 -26.73 6.38 -15.78
C THR A 655 -26.30 6.14 -14.34
N GLY A 656 -26.91 5.16 -13.66
CA GLY A 656 -26.36 4.64 -12.41
C GLY A 656 -24.95 4.06 -12.61
N GLY A 657 -24.10 4.17 -11.59
CA GLY A 657 -22.76 3.62 -11.61
C GLY A 657 -22.76 2.09 -11.55
N ALA A 658 -21.72 1.45 -12.09
CA ALA A 658 -21.60 0.00 -11.98
C ALA A 658 -21.35 -0.43 -10.53
N GLY A 659 -21.91 -1.56 -10.12
CA GLY A 659 -21.57 -2.19 -8.85
C GLY A 659 -20.13 -2.71 -8.85
N GLY A 660 -19.51 -2.72 -7.67
CA GLY A 660 -18.15 -3.21 -7.50
C GLY A 660 -18.06 -4.74 -7.61
N PHE A 661 -16.89 -5.25 -7.96
CA PHE A 661 -16.64 -6.69 -7.96
C PHE A 661 -16.72 -7.28 -6.57
N GLY A 662 -17.27 -8.49 -6.44
CA GLY A 662 -17.16 -9.27 -5.20
C GLY A 662 -15.72 -9.72 -4.97
N GLY A 663 -15.32 -9.84 -3.71
CA GLY A 663 -14.00 -10.32 -3.31
C GLY A 663 -13.84 -11.81 -3.56
N ILE A 664 -12.61 -12.26 -3.79
CA ILE A 664 -12.32 -13.69 -3.98
C ILE A 664 -12.40 -14.40 -2.62
N GLY A 665 -12.96 -15.61 -2.59
CA GLY A 665 -12.95 -16.45 -1.40
C GLY A 665 -11.54 -16.92 -1.03
N GLY A 666 -11.27 -17.11 0.25
CA GLY A 666 -9.98 -17.59 0.73
C GLY A 666 -9.72 -19.05 0.38
N ILE A 667 -8.46 -19.43 0.25
CA ILE A 667 -8.07 -20.82 -0.01
C ILE A 667 -8.41 -21.68 1.22
N GLY A 668 -8.87 -22.91 1.04
CA GLY A 668 -9.06 -23.83 2.15
C GLY A 668 -7.74 -24.20 2.84
N GLY A 669 -7.78 -24.54 4.11
CA GLY A 669 -6.61 -24.97 4.86
C GLY A 669 -6.10 -26.33 4.40
N ALA A 670 -4.80 -26.57 4.48
CA ALA A 670 -4.24 -27.87 4.14
C ALA A 670 -4.67 -28.93 5.18
N GLY A 671 -4.91 -30.15 4.72
CA GLY A 671 -4.99 -31.31 5.60
C GLY A 671 -3.60 -31.71 6.06
N GLY A 672 -3.49 -32.21 7.29
CA GLY A 672 -2.25 -32.70 7.86
C GLY A 672 -1.82 -34.03 7.24
N ASP A 673 -0.52 -34.24 7.20
CA ASP A 673 0.09 -35.47 6.70
C ASP A 673 -0.09 -36.61 7.70
N GLY A 674 -0.14 -37.84 7.19
CA GLY A 674 -0.12 -39.03 8.00
C GLY A 674 1.28 -39.34 8.50
N GLY A 675 1.38 -39.85 9.73
CA GLY A 675 2.64 -40.22 10.35
C GLY A 675 3.27 -41.44 9.71
N PHE A 676 4.60 -41.45 9.69
CA PHE A 676 5.41 -42.58 9.25
C PHE A 676 5.26 -43.78 10.20
N GLY A 677 5.28 -44.99 9.66
CA GLY A 677 5.42 -46.21 10.45
C GLY A 677 6.86 -46.37 10.95
N GLY A 678 7.02 -46.86 12.18
CA GLY A 678 8.33 -47.16 12.76
C GLY A 678 8.92 -48.44 12.19
N ALA A 679 10.24 -48.58 12.20
CA ALA A 679 10.90 -49.78 11.70
C ALA A 679 10.88 -50.91 12.74
N GLY A 680 10.80 -52.16 12.27
CA GLY A 680 11.04 -53.38 13.06
C GLY A 680 12.39 -53.97 12.69
N THR A 681 13.31 -54.08 13.64
CA THR A 681 14.71 -54.47 13.38
C THR A 681 15.19 -55.56 14.34
N THR A 682 15.86 -56.59 13.82
CA THR A 682 16.46 -57.67 14.61
C THR A 682 17.92 -57.91 14.22
N THR A 683 18.73 -58.40 15.16
CA THR A 683 20.10 -58.92 14.88
C THR A 683 20.12 -60.43 14.61
N SER A 684 18.98 -61.09 14.69
CA SER A 684 18.78 -62.54 14.49
C SER A 684 17.80 -62.84 13.35
N THR A 685 17.57 -64.12 13.04
CA THR A 685 16.62 -64.59 12.01
C THR A 685 15.15 -64.53 12.46
N ALA A 686 14.84 -63.84 13.54
CA ALA A 686 13.50 -63.69 14.08
C ALA A 686 12.62 -62.78 13.19
N ALA A 687 11.30 -62.94 13.30
CA ALA A 687 10.36 -62.17 12.50
C ALA A 687 10.42 -60.67 12.85
N THR A 688 10.44 -59.84 11.81
CA THR A 688 10.35 -58.38 11.90
C THR A 688 9.14 -57.85 11.16
N PHE A 689 8.49 -56.84 11.72
CA PHE A 689 7.32 -56.20 11.16
C PHE A 689 7.53 -54.68 11.18
N GLY A 690 7.53 -54.04 10.01
CA GLY A 690 7.47 -52.58 9.94
C GLY A 690 6.09 -52.08 10.31
N GLY A 691 6.01 -50.98 11.04
CA GLY A 691 4.73 -50.33 11.36
C GLY A 691 4.08 -49.72 10.11
N THR A 692 2.75 -49.64 10.07
CA THR A 692 2.07 -48.99 8.95
C THR A 692 2.22 -47.48 9.03
N GLY A 693 2.55 -46.84 7.92
CA GLY A 693 2.32 -45.41 7.76
C GLY A 693 0.82 -45.15 7.66
N ASN A 694 0.36 -44.05 8.24
CA ASN A 694 -1.06 -43.76 8.33
C ASN A 694 -1.50 -42.69 7.35
N ASN A 695 -2.81 -42.55 7.17
CA ASN A 695 -3.37 -41.70 6.11
C ASN A 695 -3.20 -40.22 6.45
N GLY A 696 -2.97 -39.42 5.42
CA GLY A 696 -3.19 -37.98 5.49
C GLY A 696 -4.67 -37.65 5.62
N ALA A 697 -4.97 -36.38 5.90
CA ALA A 697 -6.33 -35.90 6.06
C ALA A 697 -6.77 -34.93 4.97
N LEU A 698 -8.09 -34.79 4.83
CA LEU A 698 -8.70 -33.96 3.79
C LEU A 698 -8.29 -32.50 3.94
N GLY A 699 -8.03 -31.87 2.80
CA GLY A 699 -7.94 -30.42 2.73
C GLY A 699 -9.29 -29.76 3.01
N GLY A 700 -9.25 -28.57 3.61
CA GLY A 700 -10.44 -27.78 3.87
C GLY A 700 -11.01 -27.17 2.59
N ASN A 701 -12.31 -26.89 2.58
CA ASN A 701 -12.96 -26.28 1.41
C ASN A 701 -12.51 -24.82 1.23
N GLY A 702 -12.46 -24.36 -0.01
CA GLY A 702 -12.28 -22.94 -0.30
C GLY A 702 -13.47 -22.11 0.19
N GLY A 703 -13.20 -20.86 0.57
CA GLY A 703 -14.23 -19.90 0.96
C GLY A 703 -15.09 -19.48 -0.22
N THR A 704 -16.33 -19.09 0.03
CA THR A 704 -17.21 -18.59 -1.04
C THR A 704 -16.73 -17.24 -1.53
N GLY A 705 -16.85 -16.99 -2.84
CA GLY A 705 -16.64 -15.65 -3.38
C GLY A 705 -17.71 -14.68 -2.87
N GLY A 706 -17.33 -13.42 -2.69
CA GLY A 706 -18.25 -12.36 -2.31
C GLY A 706 -19.23 -12.05 -3.42
N ALA A 707 -20.46 -11.64 -3.07
CA ALA A 707 -21.41 -11.18 -4.07
C ALA A 707 -20.89 -9.91 -4.77
N GLY A 708 -21.19 -9.75 -6.05
CA GLY A 708 -20.98 -8.48 -6.73
C GLY A 708 -21.87 -7.41 -6.11
N GLY A 709 -21.41 -6.17 -6.15
CA GLY A 709 -22.19 -5.02 -5.68
C GLY A 709 -23.37 -4.74 -6.60
N ALA A 710 -24.47 -4.24 -6.05
CA ALA A 710 -25.59 -3.79 -6.87
C ALA A 710 -25.17 -2.64 -7.78
N GLY A 711 -25.70 -2.59 -9.00
CA GLY A 711 -25.61 -1.38 -9.80
C GLY A 711 -26.31 -0.20 -9.11
N GLY A 712 -26.02 1.02 -9.55
CA GLY A 712 -26.72 2.22 -9.09
C GLY A 712 -28.24 2.04 -9.20
N SER A 713 -28.92 2.15 -8.07
CA SER A 713 -30.33 1.77 -7.87
C SER A 713 -31.31 2.52 -8.77
N SER A 714 -30.92 3.71 -9.22
CA SER A 714 -31.62 4.47 -10.25
C SER A 714 -30.62 5.26 -11.09
N GLY A 715 -30.87 5.35 -12.39
CA GLY A 715 -30.35 6.46 -13.17
C GLY A 715 -31.08 7.75 -12.79
N GLY A 716 -30.52 8.88 -13.19
CA GLY A 716 -31.16 10.17 -13.02
C GLY A 716 -32.40 10.30 -13.89
N SER A 717 -33.33 11.14 -13.46
CA SER A 717 -34.46 11.52 -14.31
C SER A 717 -33.98 12.34 -15.51
N GLY A 718 -34.64 12.18 -16.65
CA GLY A 718 -34.46 13.07 -17.79
C GLY A 718 -35.04 14.44 -17.47
N GLY A 719 -34.39 15.49 -17.96
CA GLY A 719 -34.83 16.86 -17.77
C GLY A 719 -36.11 17.15 -18.56
N ALA A 720 -36.87 18.13 -18.09
CA ALA A 720 -38.06 18.59 -18.80
C ALA A 720 -37.68 19.19 -20.17
N GLY A 721 -38.48 18.88 -21.21
CA GLY A 721 -38.35 19.50 -22.52
C GLY A 721 -39.01 20.88 -22.58
N GLY A 722 -38.73 21.61 -23.65
CA GLY A 722 -39.39 22.88 -23.93
C GLY A 722 -40.85 22.72 -24.37
N VAL A 723 -41.52 23.86 -24.56
CA VAL A 723 -42.85 23.91 -25.20
C VAL A 723 -42.77 23.33 -26.61
N ILE A 724 -41.64 23.58 -27.31
CA ILE A 724 -41.30 22.96 -28.59
C ILE A 724 -40.06 22.07 -28.36
N GLY A 725 -40.30 20.85 -27.90
CA GLY A 725 -39.25 19.87 -27.64
C GLY A 725 -39.74 18.64 -26.89
N TRP A 726 -38.80 17.76 -26.56
CA TRP A 726 -39.07 16.51 -25.87
C TRP A 726 -38.33 16.50 -24.53
N ALA A 727 -38.91 15.83 -23.54
CA ALA A 727 -38.17 15.54 -22.31
C ALA A 727 -36.95 14.66 -22.62
N GLY A 728 -35.91 14.82 -21.81
CA GLY A 728 -34.74 13.95 -21.86
C GLY A 728 -35.12 12.52 -21.47
N ALA A 729 -34.37 11.54 -21.98
CA ALA A 729 -34.52 10.17 -21.54
C ALA A 729 -34.05 10.03 -20.08
N ASN A 730 -34.71 9.18 -19.29
CA ASN A 730 -34.19 8.77 -17.99
C ASN A 730 -32.90 7.97 -18.16
N GLY A 731 -31.96 8.14 -17.23
CA GLY A 731 -30.78 7.30 -17.16
C GLY A 731 -31.14 5.87 -16.80
N GLY A 732 -30.44 4.90 -17.41
CA GLY A 732 -30.54 3.50 -17.01
C GLY A 732 -29.97 3.27 -15.61
N THR A 733 -30.41 2.20 -14.94
CA THR A 733 -29.74 1.69 -13.74
C THR A 733 -28.32 1.23 -14.08
N GLY A 734 -27.43 1.25 -13.08
CA GLY A 734 -26.09 0.72 -13.27
C GLY A 734 -26.09 -0.79 -13.48
N ALA A 735 -25.08 -1.31 -14.18
CA ALA A 735 -24.84 -2.74 -14.24
C ALA A 735 -24.44 -3.26 -12.84
N GLY A 736 -24.91 -4.46 -12.49
CA GLY A 736 -24.43 -5.16 -11.30
C GLY A 736 -22.95 -5.53 -11.44
N GLY A 737 -22.22 -5.53 -10.33
CA GLY A 737 -20.86 -6.04 -10.27
C GLY A 737 -20.83 -7.55 -10.46
N THR A 738 -19.72 -8.09 -10.98
CA THR A 738 -19.57 -9.54 -11.02
C THR A 738 -19.25 -10.08 -9.63
N GLY A 739 -19.80 -11.24 -9.30
CA GLY A 739 -19.44 -11.97 -8.09
C GLY A 739 -17.96 -12.34 -8.10
N GLY A 740 -17.36 -12.36 -6.91
CA GLY A 740 -15.99 -12.83 -6.75
C GLY A 740 -15.90 -14.33 -6.95
N ASN A 741 -14.74 -14.80 -7.40
CA ASN A 741 -14.52 -16.24 -7.54
C ASN A 741 -14.47 -16.90 -6.17
N GLY A 742 -14.91 -18.15 -6.10
CA GLY A 742 -14.69 -18.96 -4.92
C GLY A 742 -13.22 -19.28 -4.72
N GLY A 743 -12.82 -19.45 -3.48
CA GLY A 743 -11.47 -19.83 -3.11
C GLY A 743 -11.13 -21.24 -3.56
N GLN A 744 -9.85 -21.49 -3.80
CA GLN A 744 -9.36 -22.83 -4.10
C GLN A 744 -9.54 -23.73 -2.88
N GLY A 745 -9.81 -25.03 -3.09
CA GLY A 745 -9.75 -25.99 -2.00
C GLY A 745 -8.33 -26.14 -1.44
N GLY A 746 -8.21 -26.46 -0.17
CA GLY A 746 -6.93 -26.74 0.49
C GLY A 746 -6.33 -28.06 0.00
N ALA A 747 -5.01 -28.18 0.06
CA ALA A 747 -4.33 -29.43 -0.30
C ALA A 747 -4.71 -30.56 0.65
N GLY A 748 -4.84 -31.78 0.12
CA GLY A 748 -4.97 -32.98 0.93
C GLY A 748 -3.62 -33.39 1.51
N GLY A 749 -3.63 -33.96 2.72
CA GLY A 749 -2.44 -34.50 3.37
C GLY A 749 -1.90 -35.73 2.65
N ASN A 750 -0.59 -35.91 2.71
CA ASN A 750 0.13 -37.08 2.24
C ASN A 750 -0.09 -38.26 3.20
N GLY A 751 -0.09 -39.48 2.67
CA GLY A 751 0.04 -40.68 3.48
C GLY A 751 1.46 -40.84 4.01
N GLY A 752 1.61 -41.26 5.26
CA GLY A 752 2.92 -41.57 5.83
C GLY A 752 3.52 -42.84 5.21
N ASN A 753 4.83 -42.89 5.04
CA ASN A 753 5.51 -44.11 4.58
C ASN A 753 5.43 -45.22 5.63
N GLY A 754 5.40 -46.47 5.17
CA GLY A 754 5.51 -47.65 6.02
C GLY A 754 6.92 -47.81 6.59
N GLY A 755 7.00 -48.47 7.74
CA GLY A 755 8.24 -48.76 8.42
C GLY A 755 9.03 -49.89 7.79
N ASN A 756 10.34 -49.85 7.93
CA ASN A 756 11.23 -50.87 7.41
C ASN A 756 11.20 -52.16 8.24
N ALA A 757 11.63 -53.27 7.64
CA ALA A 757 11.80 -54.57 8.31
C ALA A 757 13.16 -55.19 7.96
N SER A 758 13.68 -56.08 8.81
CA SER A 758 14.91 -56.84 8.52
C SER A 758 14.69 -57.95 7.49
N THR A 759 15.77 -58.44 6.89
CA THR A 759 15.73 -59.55 5.89
C THR A 759 14.95 -60.77 6.41
N GLY A 760 13.87 -61.13 5.71
CA GLY A 760 12.93 -62.21 6.10
C GLY A 760 11.68 -61.73 6.86
N GLY A 761 11.55 -60.43 7.12
CA GLY A 761 10.37 -59.79 7.74
C GLY A 761 9.33 -59.24 6.77
N THR A 762 8.28 -58.65 7.32
CA THR A 762 7.20 -57.97 6.58
C THR A 762 7.31 -56.47 6.75
N VAL A 763 7.47 -55.73 5.65
CA VAL A 763 7.53 -54.26 5.70
C VAL A 763 6.17 -53.65 6.05
N GLY A 764 6.21 -52.44 6.61
CA GLY A 764 5.01 -51.65 6.83
C GLY A 764 4.41 -51.16 5.52
N GLN A 765 3.09 -51.12 5.44
CA GLN A 765 2.41 -50.48 4.32
C GLN A 765 2.45 -48.95 4.48
N GLY A 766 2.54 -48.23 3.37
CA GLY A 766 2.33 -46.79 3.35
C GLY A 766 0.87 -46.43 3.54
N GLY A 767 0.61 -45.25 4.09
CA GLY A 767 -0.71 -44.68 4.25
C GLY A 767 -1.28 -44.18 2.93
N ASN A 768 -2.59 -44.08 2.86
CA ASN A 768 -3.28 -43.51 1.70
C ASN A 768 -3.16 -41.97 1.70
N LEU A 769 -3.11 -41.40 0.50
CA LEU A 769 -3.31 -39.98 0.30
C LEU A 769 -4.70 -39.53 0.75
N ALA A 770 -4.83 -38.24 1.03
CA ALA A 770 -6.12 -37.58 1.14
C ALA A 770 -6.42 -36.70 -0.08
N LEU A 771 -7.70 -36.58 -0.39
CA LEU A 771 -8.17 -35.64 -1.41
C LEU A 771 -8.02 -34.20 -0.90
N GLY A 772 -7.79 -33.28 -1.83
CA GLY A 772 -7.91 -31.85 -1.54
C GLY A 772 -9.36 -31.47 -1.26
N GLY A 773 -9.52 -30.32 -0.61
CA GLY A 773 -10.84 -29.76 -0.33
C GLY A 773 -11.55 -29.32 -1.60
N GLN A 774 -12.87 -29.17 -1.53
CA GLN A 774 -13.65 -28.63 -2.63
C GLN A 774 -13.36 -27.14 -2.80
N GLY A 775 -13.39 -26.67 -4.05
CA GLY A 775 -13.36 -25.23 -4.30
C GLY A 775 -14.62 -24.56 -3.77
N GLY A 776 -14.47 -23.34 -3.27
CA GLY A 776 -15.59 -22.53 -2.79
C GLY A 776 -16.51 -22.15 -3.95
N THR A 777 -17.79 -21.94 -3.67
CA THR A 777 -18.72 -21.46 -4.69
C THR A 777 -18.39 -20.03 -5.08
N GLY A 778 -18.54 -19.69 -6.36
CA GLY A 778 -18.47 -18.31 -6.79
C GLY A 778 -19.58 -17.45 -6.19
N GLY A 779 -19.31 -16.16 -6.01
CA GLY A 779 -20.29 -15.20 -5.50
C GLY A 779 -21.39 -14.91 -6.52
N ALA A 780 -22.56 -14.52 -6.03
CA ALA A 780 -23.67 -14.11 -6.89
C ALA A 780 -23.33 -12.82 -7.65
N ALA A 781 -23.95 -12.63 -8.82
CA ALA A 781 -23.94 -11.34 -9.50
C ALA A 781 -24.67 -10.29 -8.65
N GLY A 782 -24.22 -9.04 -8.70
CA GLY A 782 -24.89 -7.94 -7.99
C GLY A 782 -26.20 -7.46 -8.63
N GLY A 783 -26.55 -7.97 -9.81
CA GLY A 783 -27.75 -7.59 -10.55
C GLY A 783 -27.58 -7.77 -12.07
N PRO A 784 -28.52 -7.24 -12.88
CA PRO A 784 -28.45 -7.30 -14.34
C PRO A 784 -27.13 -6.71 -14.87
N GLY A 785 -26.53 -7.37 -15.87
CA GLY A 785 -25.23 -6.98 -16.43
C GLY A 785 -24.01 -7.46 -15.63
N GLY A 786 -24.21 -8.01 -14.42
CA GLY A 786 -23.18 -8.71 -13.67
C GLY A 786 -23.22 -10.23 -13.92
N ASN A 787 -22.08 -10.88 -13.73
CA ASN A 787 -21.93 -12.33 -13.81
C ASN A 787 -21.70 -12.92 -12.42
N SER A 788 -22.11 -14.17 -12.18
CA SER A 788 -21.66 -14.91 -11.01
C SER A 788 -20.16 -15.19 -11.10
N GLY A 789 -19.48 -15.26 -9.96
CA GLY A 789 -18.10 -15.74 -9.90
C GLY A 789 -18.01 -17.21 -10.29
N PHE A 790 -16.82 -17.64 -10.67
CA PHE A 790 -16.55 -19.05 -10.88
C PHE A 790 -16.36 -19.77 -9.55
N THR A 791 -16.77 -21.04 -9.50
CA THR A 791 -16.39 -21.94 -8.39
C THR A 791 -14.87 -22.13 -8.42
N GLY A 792 -14.25 -22.10 -7.24
CA GLY A 792 -12.82 -22.38 -7.12
C GLY A 792 -12.50 -23.81 -7.58
N ASN A 793 -11.23 -24.07 -7.89
CA ASN A 793 -10.84 -25.42 -8.27
C ASN A 793 -10.70 -26.30 -7.01
N LEU A 794 -10.71 -27.60 -7.24
CA LEU A 794 -10.40 -28.60 -6.23
C LEU A 794 -8.96 -28.40 -5.74
N GLY A 795 -8.74 -28.59 -4.44
CA GLY A 795 -7.40 -28.65 -3.87
C GLY A 795 -6.61 -29.83 -4.44
N VAL A 796 -5.29 -29.67 -4.49
CA VAL A 796 -4.40 -30.73 -4.96
C VAL A 796 -4.48 -31.91 -3.99
N PRO A 797 -4.71 -33.15 -4.46
CA PRO A 797 -4.62 -34.33 -3.61
C PRO A 797 -3.21 -34.54 -3.06
N GLY A 798 -3.10 -35.16 -1.89
CA GLY A 798 -1.82 -35.60 -1.36
C GLY A 798 -1.22 -36.76 -2.17
N SER A 799 -0.06 -37.24 -1.73
CA SER A 799 0.61 -38.41 -2.28
C SER A 799 0.44 -39.63 -1.37
N ASN A 800 0.44 -40.84 -1.95
CA ASN A 800 0.43 -42.07 -1.16
C ASN A 800 1.78 -42.26 -0.48
N GLY A 801 1.75 -42.76 0.75
CA GLY A 801 2.95 -43.21 1.43
C GLY A 801 3.57 -44.39 0.71
N LEU A 802 4.90 -44.42 0.69
CA LEU A 802 5.65 -45.55 0.16
C LEU A 802 5.60 -46.72 1.17
N PRO A 803 5.54 -47.98 0.71
CA PRO A 803 5.82 -49.12 1.57
C PRO A 803 7.24 -49.01 2.15
N GLY A 804 7.44 -49.60 3.33
CA GLY A 804 8.77 -49.74 3.91
C GLY A 804 9.68 -50.65 3.07
N THR A 805 10.97 -50.63 3.37
CA THR A 805 11.97 -51.46 2.68
C THR A 805 12.50 -52.56 3.60
N ILE A 806 12.98 -53.65 2.97
CA ILE A 806 13.78 -54.66 3.66
C ILE A 806 15.21 -54.12 3.80
N VAL A 807 15.74 -54.11 5.03
CA VAL A 807 17.06 -53.55 5.38
C VAL A 807 17.97 -54.61 6.00
#